data_AF-A0AAE9CYF0-F1
#
_entry.id   AF-A0AAE9CYF0-F1
#
_cell.length_a   1.000
_cell.length_b   1.000
_cell.length_c   1.000
_cell.angle_alpha   90.00
_cell.angle_beta   90.00
_cell.angle_gamma   90.00
#
_symmetry.space_group_name_H-M   'P 1'
#
loop_
_entity.id
_entity.type
_entity.pdbx_description
1 polymer ?
#
loop_
_entity_poly.entity_id
_entity_poly.type
_entity_poly.pdbx_seq_one_letter_code
_entity_poly.pdbx_strand_id
1 'polypeptide(L)'
;MRSFKKVREPCESRFGINSSFPVNVILMQPTTSHETFLDRSDYVDFEATSKLRNWPISVGEKRYYVDPTIFSRNSDYFRILMGNTFFVEGAVRQLRIIDESADDIRTLITVISPNSLGMYPDPIDERNVGTVLRLCDKYLMTNLKQNCVDYLREYRADTQLTSEAFHLFYELCFNLNSEYAHDSNVADAAVEAMYNCLSVLSNPTNIGYFHQYLVELQELQCSDKDSENVKRVADSVLHGGAIFRHRISFNEEVQGLGCHQCSQRPPARSSRSKNRKPFILSLCKSCNREVCVIGGLKSSRGCPTTRRRRPAQDQRGPHPLKYHPYRRDTSAEASNCVTQQPTSSNFIQRVFQTSCALILRTFGILFARYLTFLLPSRSVMSLNGFGEHARSASHAGSWYNGNQRDLDRQLTKWLDNAGDRFGTARALISPHAGYSYCGETAAYAFKQVVSSAVERVFILGPSHIVALNGCAITTCSKYRTPLGDLSVDHKINEELRATRHFDLMDRRDEESEHSIEMQLPFIAKVMGNRRYTIIPVLVGSLPGSRQQTYGNIFAHYMEDPRNLFVISSDFCHWGDRFSFSPYDRNSNLPIYEQITNLDKQGMSAIETLNPTVFNDYLKKTQNTICGRNPILIMLQAAEGFRLSNNHTHEFRFLHYTQSNKVRSPSDSSVSYASGCLFVHPK
;
A
#
# COMPACT_ATOMS: atom_id res chain seq x y z
N MET A 1 -16.47 -23.68 -60.97
CA MET A 1 -16.73 -22.66 -62.01
C MET A 1 -16.52 -21.28 -61.40
N ARG A 2 -16.03 -20.29 -62.18
CA ARG A 2 -16.08 -18.82 -62.01
C ARG A 2 -15.70 -18.23 -60.61
N SER A 3 -14.62 -17.46 -60.40
CA SER A 3 -14.15 -16.18 -61.01
C SER A 3 -15.00 -14.95 -60.62
N PHE A 4 -14.48 -13.76 -60.25
CA PHE A 4 -13.10 -13.28 -59.97
C PHE A 4 -13.15 -11.80 -59.46
N LYS A 5 -12.13 -11.34 -58.69
CA LYS A 5 -11.67 -9.92 -58.52
C LYS A 5 -12.66 -8.93 -57.88
N LYS A 6 -12.27 -7.69 -57.56
CA LYS A 6 -11.26 -7.07 -56.62
C LYS A 6 -11.83 -5.63 -56.37
N VAL A 7 -11.39 -4.71 -55.51
CA VAL A 7 -10.12 -4.27 -54.89
C VAL A 7 -10.45 -3.69 -53.47
N ARG A 8 -9.59 -3.10 -52.63
CA ARG A 8 -8.31 -2.38 -52.79
C ARG A 8 -7.29 -2.75 -51.70
N GLU A 9 -6.02 -2.55 -52.07
CA GLU A 9 -4.83 -2.42 -51.21
C GLU A 9 -4.32 -0.96 -51.32
N PRO A 10 -3.32 -0.51 -50.55
CA PRO A 10 -2.94 -0.87 -49.18
C PRO A 10 -2.77 0.36 -48.26
N CYS A 11 -2.55 0.15 -46.97
CA CYS A 11 -1.72 1.04 -46.14
C CYS A 11 -1.04 0.22 -45.02
N GLU A 12 0.16 0.63 -44.59
CA GLU A 12 1.03 -0.20 -43.75
C GLU A 12 0.63 -0.24 -42.27
N SER A 13 0.34 -1.42 -41.73
CA SER A 13 0.39 -1.67 -40.29
C SER A 13 1.81 -2.07 -39.89
N ARG A 14 2.52 -1.21 -39.15
CA ARG A 14 3.75 -1.61 -38.44
C ARG A 14 3.41 -2.62 -37.34
N PHE A 15 4.43 -3.39 -36.94
CA PHE A 15 4.36 -4.53 -36.00
C PHE A 15 3.68 -5.78 -36.60
N GLY A 16 4.51 -6.64 -37.21
CA GLY A 16 4.08 -7.96 -37.64
C GLY A 16 3.85 -8.90 -36.46
N ILE A 17 2.73 -9.63 -36.49
CA ILE A 17 2.38 -10.65 -35.50
C ILE A 17 3.32 -11.86 -35.68
N ASN A 18 4.06 -12.23 -34.63
CA ASN A 18 4.79 -13.49 -34.60
C ASN A 18 3.96 -14.55 -33.87
N SER A 19 3.61 -15.63 -34.57
CA SER A 19 2.66 -16.65 -34.13
C SER A 19 3.31 -17.68 -33.20
N SER A 20 3.63 -17.28 -31.97
CA SER A 20 4.09 -18.18 -30.88
C SER A 20 3.89 -17.54 -29.50
N PHE A 21 2.67 -17.58 -28.97
CA PHE A 21 2.35 -17.19 -27.58
C PHE A 21 1.54 -18.29 -26.89
N PRO A 22 2.03 -18.89 -25.79
CA PRO A 22 1.21 -19.73 -24.92
C PRO A 22 0.25 -18.86 -24.10
N VAL A 23 -0.98 -19.34 -23.90
CA VAL A 23 -2.04 -18.61 -23.18
C VAL A 23 -1.72 -18.55 -21.69
N ASN A 24 -1.41 -17.36 -21.15
CA ASN A 24 -1.47 -17.10 -19.71
C ASN A 24 -1.43 -15.60 -19.29
N VAL A 25 -2.00 -14.68 -20.09
CA VAL A 25 -2.39 -13.33 -19.62
C VAL A 25 -3.71 -12.93 -20.27
N ILE A 26 -4.76 -12.72 -19.45
CA ILE A 26 -5.83 -11.76 -19.73
C ILE A 26 -6.11 -11.02 -18.42
N LEU A 27 -5.35 -9.95 -18.17
CA LEU A 27 -5.93 -8.75 -17.58
C LEU A 27 -6.55 -7.98 -18.75
N MET A 28 -7.87 -7.81 -18.73
CA MET A 28 -8.54 -6.73 -19.48
C MET A 28 -9.77 -6.29 -18.70
N GLN A 29 -9.77 -5.04 -18.24
CA GLN A 29 -11.03 -4.31 -18.08
C GLN A 29 -11.69 -4.15 -19.46
N PRO A 30 -13.04 -4.04 -19.53
CA PRO A 30 -13.72 -3.66 -20.76
C PRO A 30 -13.35 -2.22 -21.12
N THR A 31 -12.45 -2.06 -22.10
CA THR A 31 -12.24 -0.76 -22.75
C THR A 31 -13.17 -0.64 -23.96
N THR A 32 -13.83 0.51 -24.08
CA THR A 32 -14.86 0.85 -25.07
C THR A 32 -16.26 0.24 -24.86
N SER A 33 -17.26 1.02 -25.27
CA SER A 33 -18.68 0.81 -24.99
C SER A 33 -19.35 -0.17 -25.97
N HIS A 34 -19.63 -1.38 -25.50
CA HIS A 34 -20.61 -2.27 -26.13
C HIS A 34 -21.38 -3.07 -25.08
N GLU A 35 -22.54 -2.55 -24.66
CA GLU A 35 -23.58 -3.39 -24.06
C GLU A 35 -24.09 -4.36 -25.13
N THR A 36 -23.97 -5.67 -24.91
CA THR A 36 -24.97 -6.65 -25.38
C THR A 36 -24.77 -8.04 -24.77
N PHE A 37 -25.84 -8.58 -24.18
CA PHE A 37 -26.04 -10.00 -23.81
C PHE A 37 -24.99 -10.67 -22.90
N LEU A 38 -25.11 -10.40 -21.60
CA LEU A 38 -25.35 -11.50 -20.64
C LEU A 38 -26.74 -11.27 -20.05
N ASP A 39 -27.71 -12.12 -20.40
CA ASP A 39 -29.05 -12.09 -19.80
C ASP A 39 -29.02 -12.79 -18.43
N ARG A 40 -30.05 -12.60 -17.60
CA ARG A 40 -30.13 -13.10 -16.21
C ARG A 40 -30.26 -14.63 -16.10
N SER A 41 -29.96 -15.38 -17.17
CA SER A 41 -29.98 -16.84 -17.25
C SER A 41 -28.66 -17.51 -16.81
N ASP A 42 -27.55 -16.78 -16.77
CA ASP A 42 -26.22 -17.35 -16.43
C ASP A 42 -25.95 -17.50 -14.92
N TYR A 43 -27.02 -17.44 -14.11
CA TYR A 43 -26.94 -17.58 -12.67
C TYR A 43 -26.47 -18.98 -12.25
N VAL A 44 -25.28 -19.05 -11.64
CA VAL A 44 -24.78 -20.28 -11.02
C VAL A 44 -25.56 -20.56 -9.75
N ASP A 45 -26.29 -21.67 -9.73
CA ASP A 45 -26.81 -22.23 -8.50
C ASP A 45 -25.64 -22.73 -7.63
N PHE A 46 -25.35 -21.97 -6.57
CA PHE A 46 -24.40 -22.33 -5.53
C PHE A 46 -25.05 -23.08 -4.36
N GLU A 47 -26.38 -23.17 -4.27
CA GLU A 47 -27.08 -23.95 -3.23
C GLU A 47 -27.15 -25.45 -3.62
N ALA A 48 -26.99 -25.76 -4.91
CA ALA A 48 -26.80 -27.13 -5.43
C ALA A 48 -25.32 -27.58 -5.55
N THR A 49 -25.08 -28.86 -5.29
CA THR A 49 -23.78 -29.54 -5.52
C THR A 49 -23.49 -29.78 -6.99
N SER A 50 -22.21 -29.73 -7.39
CA SER A 50 -21.72 -30.21 -8.69
C SER A 50 -20.43 -31.03 -8.54
N LYS A 51 -19.89 -31.55 -9.66
CA LYS A 51 -18.60 -32.28 -9.65
C LYS A 51 -17.41 -31.41 -9.22
N LEU A 52 -17.51 -30.10 -9.40
CA LEU A 52 -16.47 -29.12 -9.00
C LEU A 52 -16.86 -28.41 -7.69
N ARG A 53 -18.15 -28.10 -7.52
CA ARG A 53 -18.69 -27.46 -6.31
C ARG A 53 -19.24 -28.51 -5.35
N ASN A 54 -18.37 -29.10 -4.55
CA ASN A 54 -18.71 -30.20 -3.64
C ASN A 54 -18.45 -29.90 -2.15
N TRP A 55 -17.81 -28.78 -1.81
CA TRP A 55 -17.46 -28.44 -0.43
C TRP A 55 -18.47 -27.43 0.19
N PRO A 56 -19.16 -27.77 1.29
CA PRO A 56 -20.24 -26.93 1.81
C PRO A 56 -19.77 -25.84 2.78
N ILE A 57 -20.16 -24.60 2.48
CA ILE A 57 -20.20 -23.45 3.40
C ILE A 57 -21.65 -23.28 3.87
N SER A 58 -21.89 -22.81 5.10
CA SER A 58 -23.24 -22.42 5.54
C SER A 58 -23.21 -21.15 6.38
N VAL A 59 -24.21 -20.30 6.17
CA VAL A 59 -24.30 -18.94 6.69
C VAL A 59 -25.74 -18.72 7.17
N GLY A 60 -25.94 -18.74 8.48
CA GLY A 60 -27.28 -18.90 9.06
C GLY A 60 -27.95 -20.18 8.55
N GLU A 61 -29.13 -20.04 7.93
CA GLU A 61 -29.90 -21.15 7.35
C GLU A 61 -29.49 -21.51 5.90
N LYS A 62 -28.86 -20.58 5.16
CA LYS A 62 -28.44 -20.83 3.77
C LYS A 62 -27.19 -21.74 3.73
N ARG A 63 -27.10 -22.59 2.72
CA ARG A 63 -25.93 -23.43 2.43
C ARG A 63 -25.48 -23.22 1.00
N TYR A 64 -24.20 -22.97 0.82
CA TYR A 64 -23.56 -22.88 -0.49
C TYR A 64 -22.53 -24.00 -0.66
N TYR A 65 -22.33 -24.45 -1.89
CA TYR A 65 -21.32 -25.42 -2.29
C TYR A 65 -20.32 -24.71 -3.20
N VAL A 66 -19.04 -24.81 -2.85
CA VAL A 66 -17.95 -24.12 -3.52
C VAL A 66 -16.90 -25.10 -4.06
N ASP A 67 -16.07 -24.63 -4.99
CA ASP A 67 -14.85 -25.31 -5.38
C ASP A 67 -13.75 -24.98 -4.36
N PRO A 68 -13.25 -25.97 -3.59
CA PRO A 68 -12.25 -25.73 -2.55
C PRO A 68 -10.88 -25.32 -3.13
N THR A 69 -10.61 -25.61 -4.41
CA THR A 69 -9.38 -25.20 -5.11
C THR A 69 -9.42 -23.71 -5.43
N ILE A 70 -10.57 -23.20 -5.89
CA ILE A 70 -10.77 -21.77 -6.14
C ILE A 70 -10.63 -20.98 -4.84
N PHE A 71 -11.27 -21.44 -3.76
CA PHE A 71 -11.18 -20.80 -2.45
C PHE A 71 -9.74 -20.84 -1.90
N SER A 72 -9.07 -22.00 -1.93
CA SER A 72 -7.68 -22.15 -1.48
C SER A 72 -6.66 -21.36 -2.31
N ARG A 73 -6.97 -21.02 -3.57
CA ARG A 73 -6.09 -20.23 -4.43
C ARG A 73 -6.21 -18.72 -4.17
N ASN A 74 -7.36 -18.25 -3.72
CA ASN A 74 -7.66 -16.83 -3.53
C ASN A 74 -7.56 -16.36 -2.08
N SER A 75 -7.33 -17.25 -1.12
CA SER A 75 -7.37 -16.97 0.33
C SER A 75 -6.41 -17.86 1.09
N ASP A 76 -5.54 -17.26 1.92
CA ASP A 76 -4.69 -18.03 2.83
C ASP A 76 -5.49 -18.64 3.99
N TYR A 77 -6.56 -17.99 4.42
CA TYR A 77 -7.50 -18.52 5.41
C TYR A 77 -8.16 -19.82 4.92
N PHE A 78 -8.71 -19.82 3.70
CA PHE A 78 -9.31 -21.03 3.13
C PHE A 78 -8.26 -22.07 2.73
N ARG A 79 -7.06 -21.66 2.28
CA ARG A 79 -5.92 -22.56 2.01
C ARG A 79 -5.52 -23.38 3.24
N ILE A 80 -5.51 -22.76 4.42
CA ILE A 80 -5.24 -23.44 5.70
C ILE A 80 -6.37 -24.41 6.09
N LEU A 81 -7.64 -24.01 5.88
CA LEU A 81 -8.81 -24.81 6.26
C LEU A 81 -9.10 -25.99 5.31
N MET A 82 -8.77 -25.86 4.02
CA MET A 82 -9.11 -26.84 2.97
C MET A 82 -7.91 -27.66 2.49
N GLY A 83 -6.69 -27.10 2.52
CA GLY A 83 -5.51 -27.66 1.87
C GLY A 83 -4.51 -28.40 2.78
N ASN A 84 -4.80 -28.57 4.07
CA ASN A 84 -3.81 -28.99 5.06
C ASN A 84 -3.85 -30.50 5.38
N THR A 85 -2.87 -31.25 4.86
CA THR A 85 -2.68 -32.69 5.14
C THR A 85 -2.06 -33.00 6.51
N PHE A 86 -1.62 -32.00 7.29
CA PHE A 86 -1.15 -32.20 8.66
C PHE A 86 -2.29 -32.30 9.69
N PHE A 87 -3.53 -31.97 9.32
CA PHE A 87 -4.70 -32.32 10.13
C PHE A 87 -5.10 -33.76 9.86
N VAL A 88 -4.93 -34.61 10.87
CA VAL A 88 -5.39 -36.01 10.84
C VAL A 88 -6.92 -36.05 10.66
N GLU A 89 -7.37 -36.86 9.70
CA GLU A 89 -8.78 -37.18 9.40
C GLU A 89 -9.75 -36.01 9.15
N GLY A 90 -9.62 -35.34 7.99
CA GLY A 90 -10.76 -34.70 7.29
C GLY A 90 -11.58 -33.70 8.12
N ALA A 91 -10.89 -32.88 8.93
CA ALA A 91 -11.46 -32.20 10.09
C ALA A 91 -12.59 -31.19 9.80
N VAL A 92 -12.65 -30.58 8.61
CA VAL A 92 -13.71 -29.62 8.23
C VAL A 92 -14.49 -30.16 7.03
N ARG A 93 -15.53 -30.96 7.32
CA ARG A 93 -16.49 -31.45 6.32
C ARG A 93 -17.49 -30.39 5.85
N GLN A 94 -17.62 -29.29 6.60
CA GLN A 94 -18.50 -28.17 6.34
C GLN A 94 -17.96 -26.94 7.09
N LEU A 95 -17.83 -25.80 6.42
CA LEU A 95 -17.57 -24.53 7.10
C LEU A 95 -18.88 -23.89 7.56
N ARG A 96 -18.88 -23.31 8.76
CA ARG A 96 -19.97 -22.45 9.24
C ARG A 96 -19.45 -21.05 9.46
N ILE A 97 -20.10 -20.08 8.85
CA ILE A 97 -19.83 -18.66 9.02
C ILE A 97 -20.98 -18.08 9.83
N ILE A 98 -20.65 -17.40 10.94
CA ILE A 98 -21.61 -16.93 11.94
C ILE A 98 -21.73 -15.40 11.88
N ASP A 99 -20.60 -14.72 11.69
CA ASP A 99 -20.49 -13.26 11.78
C ASP A 99 -20.53 -12.56 10.40
N GLU A 100 -21.28 -13.10 9.44
CA GLU A 100 -21.49 -12.49 8.11
C GLU A 100 -22.91 -12.71 7.59
N SER A 101 -23.35 -11.82 6.70
CA SER A 101 -24.60 -11.99 5.98
C SER A 101 -24.50 -13.11 4.94
N ALA A 102 -25.60 -13.84 4.73
CA ALA A 102 -25.64 -14.91 3.75
C ALA A 102 -25.61 -14.39 2.30
N ASP A 103 -25.90 -13.10 2.06
CA ASP A 103 -25.78 -12.47 0.74
C ASP A 103 -24.40 -11.82 0.54
N ASP A 104 -23.72 -11.38 1.60
CA ASP A 104 -22.31 -10.94 1.57
C ASP A 104 -21.39 -12.09 1.13
N ILE A 105 -21.56 -13.27 1.73
CA ILE A 105 -20.83 -14.48 1.35
C ILE A 105 -21.19 -14.94 -0.07
N ARG A 106 -22.42 -14.69 -0.53
CA ARG A 106 -22.85 -15.00 -1.90
C ARG A 106 -22.14 -14.11 -2.92
N THR A 107 -22.04 -12.81 -2.65
CA THR A 107 -21.23 -11.87 -3.43
C THR A 107 -19.76 -12.28 -3.47
N LEU A 108 -19.17 -12.68 -2.34
CA LEU A 108 -17.79 -13.19 -2.33
C LEU A 108 -17.63 -14.45 -3.19
N ILE A 109 -18.60 -15.38 -3.12
CA ILE A 109 -18.61 -16.60 -3.93
C ILE A 109 -18.64 -16.26 -5.42
N THR A 110 -19.50 -15.34 -5.88
CA THR A 110 -19.67 -15.05 -7.31
C THR A 110 -18.52 -14.22 -7.89
N VAL A 111 -17.91 -13.33 -7.10
CA VAL A 111 -16.75 -12.51 -7.51
C VAL A 111 -15.45 -13.33 -7.62
N ILE A 112 -15.37 -14.56 -7.08
CA ILE A 112 -14.20 -15.45 -7.23
C ILE A 112 -14.46 -16.75 -7.99
N SER A 113 -15.72 -17.16 -8.14
CA SER A 113 -16.09 -18.40 -8.85
C SER A 113 -16.62 -18.06 -10.24
N PRO A 114 -16.20 -18.77 -11.30
CA PRO A 114 -16.70 -18.50 -12.65
C PRO A 114 -18.19 -18.84 -12.79
N ASN A 115 -18.84 -18.14 -13.72
CA ASN A 115 -20.25 -18.24 -14.07
C ASN A 115 -20.66 -19.61 -14.66
N SER A 116 -21.93 -19.73 -15.08
CA SER A 116 -22.54 -20.93 -15.69
C SER A 116 -21.70 -21.57 -16.79
N LEU A 117 -21.03 -20.74 -17.60
CA LEU A 117 -20.22 -21.10 -18.76
C LEU A 117 -18.75 -21.41 -18.39
N GLY A 118 -18.37 -21.24 -17.12
CA GLY A 118 -17.02 -21.50 -16.61
C GLY A 118 -15.97 -20.48 -17.04
N MET A 119 -16.37 -19.31 -17.57
CA MET A 119 -15.43 -18.39 -18.23
C MET A 119 -14.96 -17.23 -17.33
N TYR A 120 -15.87 -16.55 -16.63
CA TYR A 120 -15.56 -15.35 -15.84
C TYR A 120 -16.37 -15.31 -14.53
N PRO A 121 -15.81 -14.79 -13.42
CA PRO A 121 -16.59 -14.45 -12.22
C PRO A 121 -17.40 -13.15 -12.43
N ASP A 122 -18.23 -12.81 -11.45
CA ASP A 122 -18.91 -11.50 -11.41
C ASP A 122 -17.86 -10.36 -11.29
N PRO A 123 -18.09 -9.20 -11.94
CA PRO A 123 -17.19 -8.06 -11.86
C PRO A 123 -17.25 -7.38 -10.49
N ILE A 124 -16.17 -6.71 -10.09
CA ILE A 124 -16.18 -5.76 -8.98
C ILE A 124 -16.87 -4.47 -9.47
N ASP A 125 -17.82 -3.95 -8.68
CA ASP A 125 -18.68 -2.81 -9.05
C ASP A 125 -18.98 -1.86 -7.87
N GLU A 126 -19.68 -0.76 -8.17
CA GLU A 126 -20.05 0.31 -7.24
C GLU A 126 -20.89 -0.15 -6.03
N ARG A 127 -21.49 -1.33 -6.12
CA ARG A 127 -22.42 -1.91 -5.13
C ARG A 127 -21.75 -3.00 -4.31
N ASN A 128 -20.79 -3.71 -4.88
CA ASN A 128 -20.12 -4.85 -4.24
C ASN A 128 -18.74 -4.52 -3.66
N VAL A 129 -18.00 -3.53 -4.20
CA VAL A 129 -16.60 -3.27 -3.83
C VAL A 129 -16.38 -3.08 -2.33
N GLY A 130 -17.30 -2.40 -1.63
CA GLY A 130 -17.20 -2.18 -0.18
C GLY A 130 -17.34 -3.46 0.64
N THR A 131 -18.24 -4.37 0.23
CA THR A 131 -18.40 -5.68 0.85
C THR A 131 -17.25 -6.61 0.50
N VAL A 132 -16.79 -6.62 -0.76
CA VAL A 132 -15.65 -7.45 -1.17
C VAL A 132 -14.38 -7.05 -0.41
N LEU A 133 -14.07 -5.76 -0.26
CA LEU A 133 -12.93 -5.27 0.53
C LEU A 133 -12.97 -5.79 1.98
N ARG A 134 -14.08 -5.60 2.70
CA ARG A 134 -14.27 -6.07 4.09
C ARG A 134 -14.01 -7.57 4.23
N LEU A 135 -14.57 -8.36 3.31
CA LEU A 135 -14.41 -9.82 3.30
C LEU A 135 -12.98 -10.25 2.91
N CYS A 136 -12.29 -9.48 2.05
CA CYS A 136 -10.90 -9.74 1.69
C CYS A 136 -9.95 -9.66 2.88
N ASP A 137 -10.11 -8.68 3.77
CA ASP A 137 -9.28 -8.59 4.99
C ASP A 137 -9.66 -9.70 5.98
N LYS A 138 -10.96 -9.98 6.16
CA LYS A 138 -11.44 -11.03 7.07
C LYS A 138 -10.98 -12.44 6.67
N TYR A 139 -10.85 -12.71 5.37
CA TYR A 139 -10.46 -14.01 4.82
C TYR A 139 -9.09 -14.01 4.12
N LEU A 140 -8.24 -13.01 4.35
CA LEU A 140 -6.85 -12.95 3.86
C LEU A 140 -6.73 -13.18 2.34
N MET A 141 -7.49 -12.39 1.57
CA MET A 141 -7.64 -12.53 0.12
C MET A 141 -6.91 -11.41 -0.65
N THR A 142 -5.59 -11.32 -0.44
CA THR A 142 -4.74 -10.19 -0.87
C THR A 142 -4.90 -9.81 -2.35
N ASN A 143 -4.94 -10.80 -3.26
CA ASN A 143 -5.09 -10.55 -4.69
C ASN A 143 -6.45 -9.90 -5.02
N LEU A 144 -7.53 -10.35 -4.36
CA LEU A 144 -8.87 -9.79 -4.56
C LEU A 144 -8.99 -8.39 -3.92
N LYS A 145 -8.30 -8.15 -2.79
CA LYS A 145 -8.17 -6.80 -2.21
C LYS A 145 -7.51 -5.84 -3.19
N GLN A 146 -6.43 -6.26 -3.85
CA GLN A 146 -5.76 -5.44 -4.85
C GLN A 146 -6.65 -5.17 -6.06
N ASN A 147 -7.40 -6.16 -6.58
CA ASN A 147 -8.38 -5.93 -7.65
C ASN A 147 -9.43 -4.86 -7.27
N CYS A 148 -9.84 -4.79 -6.00
CA CYS A 148 -10.76 -3.74 -5.51
C CYS A 148 -10.09 -2.36 -5.46
N VAL A 149 -8.82 -2.29 -5.05
CA VAL A 149 -8.01 -1.05 -5.07
C VAL A 149 -7.82 -0.56 -6.51
N ASP A 150 -7.50 -1.45 -7.43
CA ASP A 150 -7.32 -1.13 -8.84
C ASP A 150 -8.62 -0.64 -9.47
N TYR A 151 -9.76 -1.29 -9.19
CA TYR A 151 -11.08 -0.79 -9.57
C TYR A 151 -11.34 0.65 -9.10
N LEU A 152 -10.99 0.99 -7.84
CA LEU A 152 -11.18 2.35 -7.31
C LEU A 152 -10.29 3.39 -8.00
N ARG A 153 -9.00 3.07 -8.25
CA ARG A 153 -8.05 3.95 -8.97
C ARG A 153 -8.43 4.14 -10.45
N GLU A 154 -8.88 3.07 -11.08
CA GLU A 154 -9.27 3.06 -12.49
C GLU A 154 -10.71 3.54 -12.72
N TYR A 155 -11.48 3.79 -11.65
CA TYR A 155 -12.87 4.24 -11.71
C TYR A 155 -13.06 5.53 -12.53
N ARG A 156 -14.01 5.50 -13.48
CA ARG A 156 -14.38 6.63 -14.35
C ARG A 156 -15.87 6.95 -14.17
N ALA A 157 -16.17 7.84 -13.25
CA ALA A 157 -17.54 8.23 -12.91
C ALA A 157 -18.32 8.82 -14.11
N ASP A 158 -17.61 9.34 -15.12
CA ASP A 158 -18.16 9.93 -16.33
C ASP A 158 -18.62 8.92 -17.38
N THR A 159 -18.18 7.65 -17.27
CA THR A 159 -18.68 6.54 -18.09
C THR A 159 -19.82 5.76 -17.44
N GLN A 160 -20.25 6.15 -16.23
CA GLN A 160 -21.23 5.42 -15.41
C GLN A 160 -22.55 6.17 -15.26
N LEU A 161 -23.61 5.45 -14.87
CA LEU A 161 -24.87 6.07 -14.49
C LEU A 161 -24.68 6.91 -13.21
N THR A 162 -25.35 8.07 -13.15
CA THR A 162 -25.25 8.98 -12.01
C THR A 162 -25.70 8.36 -10.68
N SER A 163 -26.54 7.31 -10.72
CA SER A 163 -26.92 6.50 -9.56
C SER A 163 -25.76 5.71 -8.98
N GLU A 164 -24.92 5.09 -9.82
CA GLU A 164 -23.81 4.25 -9.36
C GLU A 164 -22.65 5.11 -8.87
N ALA A 165 -22.33 6.18 -9.60
CA ALA A 165 -21.37 7.20 -9.16
C ALA A 165 -21.80 7.88 -7.84
N PHE A 166 -23.11 7.97 -7.56
CA PHE A 166 -23.60 8.37 -6.24
C PHE A 166 -23.41 7.27 -5.19
N HIS A 167 -23.79 6.02 -5.50
CA HIS A 167 -23.71 4.89 -4.60
C HIS A 167 -22.28 4.69 -4.09
N LEU A 168 -21.31 4.64 -5.00
CA LEU A 168 -19.90 4.55 -4.67
C LEU A 168 -19.43 5.77 -3.85
N PHE A 169 -19.86 6.99 -4.20
CA PHE A 169 -19.50 8.18 -3.42
C PHE A 169 -20.05 8.15 -1.97
N TYR A 170 -21.25 7.61 -1.76
CA TYR A 170 -21.83 7.42 -0.43
C TYR A 170 -21.02 6.40 0.38
N GLU A 171 -20.76 5.23 -0.19
CA GLU A 171 -19.99 4.15 0.44
C GLU A 171 -18.57 4.59 0.82
N LEU A 172 -17.89 5.30 -0.08
CA LEU A 172 -16.56 5.86 0.18
C LEU A 172 -16.59 6.91 1.30
N CYS A 173 -17.60 7.79 1.35
CA CYS A 173 -17.71 8.82 2.36
C CYS A 173 -17.98 8.31 3.79
N PHE A 174 -18.77 7.23 3.95
CA PHE A 174 -19.35 6.85 5.24
C PHE A 174 -18.98 5.46 5.76
N ASN A 175 -18.54 4.55 4.89
CA ASN A 175 -18.16 3.20 5.27
C ASN A 175 -16.65 3.02 5.07
N LEU A 176 -16.19 2.99 3.81
CA LEU A 176 -14.82 2.63 3.46
C LEU A 176 -13.77 3.59 4.02
N ASN A 177 -13.88 4.91 3.84
CA ASN A 177 -12.87 5.86 4.34
C ASN A 177 -12.75 5.88 5.87
N SER A 178 -13.78 5.45 6.61
CA SER A 178 -13.71 5.28 8.07
C SER A 178 -13.13 3.93 8.52
N GLU A 179 -13.42 2.85 7.80
CA GLU A 179 -12.92 1.50 8.09
C GLU A 179 -11.43 1.38 7.70
N TYR A 180 -11.07 1.96 6.55
CA TYR A 180 -9.74 1.85 5.92
C TYR A 180 -8.80 3.03 6.17
N ALA A 181 -9.12 3.95 7.09
CA ALA A 181 -8.24 5.07 7.49
C ALA A 181 -6.85 4.65 8.06
N HIS A 182 -6.59 3.35 8.20
CA HIS A 182 -5.33 2.75 8.64
C HIS A 182 -4.55 2.05 7.51
N ASP A 183 -5.15 1.86 6.33
CA ASP A 183 -4.55 1.26 5.13
C ASP A 183 -4.42 2.36 4.07
N SER A 184 -3.22 2.90 3.89
CA SER A 184 -3.00 4.03 2.99
C SER A 184 -3.28 3.69 1.53
N ASN A 185 -3.11 2.43 1.09
CA ASN A 185 -3.36 2.05 -0.30
C ASN A 185 -4.86 2.06 -0.62
N VAL A 186 -5.70 1.54 0.29
CA VAL A 186 -7.15 1.63 0.16
C VAL A 186 -7.64 3.07 0.37
N ALA A 187 -7.10 3.81 1.34
CA ALA A 187 -7.50 5.19 1.62
C ALA A 187 -7.19 6.14 0.45
N ASP A 188 -5.99 6.08 -0.14
CA ASP A 188 -5.61 6.92 -1.30
C ASP A 188 -6.50 6.60 -2.52
N ALA A 189 -6.70 5.30 -2.83
CA ALA A 189 -7.57 4.86 -3.91
C ALA A 189 -9.04 5.28 -3.69
N ALA A 190 -9.53 5.22 -2.45
CA ALA A 190 -10.86 5.70 -2.09
C ALA A 190 -10.99 7.22 -2.28
N VAL A 191 -9.96 8.00 -1.93
CA VAL A 191 -9.93 9.45 -2.15
C VAL A 191 -9.87 9.81 -3.64
N GLU A 192 -9.08 9.09 -4.44
CA GLU A 192 -9.07 9.21 -5.91
C GLU A 192 -10.46 8.95 -6.51
N ALA A 193 -11.10 7.83 -6.15
CA ALA A 193 -12.46 7.49 -6.56
C ALA A 193 -13.49 8.55 -6.12
N MET A 194 -13.40 9.08 -4.89
CA MET A 194 -14.26 10.15 -4.39
C MET A 194 -14.14 11.44 -5.23
N TYR A 195 -12.93 11.84 -5.64
CA TYR A 195 -12.73 13.00 -6.51
C TYR A 195 -13.31 12.77 -7.91
N ASN A 196 -13.15 11.57 -8.48
CA ASN A 196 -13.77 11.20 -9.75
C ASN A 196 -15.30 11.29 -9.68
N CYS A 197 -15.93 10.72 -8.64
CA CYS A 197 -17.38 10.81 -8.43
C CYS A 197 -17.83 12.28 -8.27
N LEU A 198 -17.14 13.08 -7.46
CA LEU A 198 -17.46 14.49 -7.25
C LEU A 198 -17.46 15.30 -8.56
N SER A 199 -16.59 14.98 -9.52
CA SER A 199 -16.55 15.67 -10.81
C SER A 199 -17.85 15.55 -11.62
N VAL A 200 -18.55 14.42 -11.48
CA VAL A 200 -19.80 14.12 -12.19
C VAL A 200 -21.03 14.52 -11.38
N LEU A 201 -21.00 14.30 -10.06
CA LEU A 201 -22.10 14.65 -9.16
C LEU A 201 -22.28 16.17 -9.00
N SER A 202 -21.19 16.95 -9.09
CA SER A 202 -21.23 18.41 -9.01
C SER A 202 -21.65 19.12 -10.32
N ASN A 203 -21.85 18.37 -11.41
CA ASN A 203 -22.32 18.93 -12.68
C ASN A 203 -23.79 19.40 -12.56
N PRO A 204 -24.10 20.69 -12.83
CA PRO A 204 -25.47 21.22 -12.72
C PRO A 204 -26.56 20.49 -13.52
N THR A 205 -26.22 19.76 -14.59
CA THR A 205 -27.20 18.91 -15.31
C THR A 205 -27.64 17.69 -14.51
N ASN A 206 -26.76 17.20 -13.62
CA ASN A 206 -26.91 15.93 -12.91
C ASN A 206 -27.60 16.10 -11.55
N ILE A 207 -27.64 17.34 -11.03
CA ILE A 207 -28.31 17.71 -9.77
C ILE A 207 -29.81 17.32 -9.76
N GLY A 208 -30.47 17.26 -10.93
CA GLY A 208 -31.84 16.77 -11.05
C GLY A 208 -32.00 15.29 -10.71
N TYR A 209 -31.21 14.42 -11.35
CA TYR A 209 -31.18 12.98 -11.07
C TYR A 209 -30.72 12.68 -9.64
N PHE A 210 -29.69 13.42 -9.18
CA PHE A 210 -29.22 13.39 -7.80
C PHE A 210 -30.34 13.69 -6.80
N HIS A 211 -31.12 14.76 -7.01
CA HIS A 211 -32.27 15.08 -6.15
C HIS A 211 -33.34 13.98 -6.16
N GLN A 212 -33.63 13.36 -7.31
CA GLN A 212 -34.61 12.26 -7.39
C GLN A 212 -34.11 11.02 -6.62
N TYR A 213 -32.86 10.62 -6.82
CA TYR A 213 -32.26 9.48 -6.12
C TYR A 213 -32.17 9.69 -4.60
N LEU A 214 -31.93 10.92 -4.14
CA LEU A 214 -31.99 11.29 -2.71
C LEU A 214 -33.40 11.15 -2.10
N VAL A 215 -34.46 11.28 -2.90
CA VAL A 215 -35.85 11.05 -2.46
C VAL A 215 -36.13 9.55 -2.42
N GLU A 216 -35.77 8.81 -3.47
CA GLU A 216 -35.91 7.35 -3.54
C GLU A 216 -35.18 6.65 -2.37
N LEU A 217 -33.98 7.11 -1.99
CA LEU A 217 -33.27 6.64 -0.78
C LEU A 217 -34.00 6.97 0.54
N GLN A 218 -34.63 8.15 0.64
CA GLN A 218 -35.39 8.53 1.84
C GLN A 218 -36.71 7.76 1.98
N GLU A 219 -37.25 7.25 0.88
CA GLU A 219 -38.42 6.36 0.86
C GLU A 219 -38.02 4.90 1.14
N LEU A 220 -36.80 4.48 0.79
CA LEU A 220 -36.29 3.11 0.98
C LEU A 220 -35.61 2.84 2.34
N GLN A 221 -34.98 3.83 2.98
CA GLN A 221 -34.21 3.63 4.23
C GLN A 221 -34.79 4.37 5.44
N CYS A 222 -35.47 3.62 6.31
CA CYS A 222 -36.21 4.15 7.47
C CYS A 222 -35.32 4.36 8.71
N SER A 223 -34.30 5.22 8.59
CA SER A 223 -33.29 5.49 9.65
C SER A 223 -32.91 6.98 9.71
N ASP A 224 -33.02 7.58 10.91
CA ASP A 224 -32.61 8.97 11.17
C ASP A 224 -31.12 9.23 10.88
N LYS A 225 -30.27 8.21 11.11
CA LYS A 225 -28.81 8.30 10.90
C LYS A 225 -28.49 8.46 9.42
N ASP A 226 -29.12 7.64 8.58
CA ASP A 226 -28.82 7.59 7.15
C ASP A 226 -29.47 8.78 6.43
N SER A 227 -30.68 9.19 6.85
CA SER A 227 -31.27 10.48 6.46
C SER A 227 -30.32 11.66 6.72
N GLU A 228 -29.56 11.67 7.82
CA GLU A 228 -28.59 12.72 8.15
C GLU A 228 -27.26 12.59 7.37
N ASN A 229 -26.80 11.37 7.06
CA ASN A 229 -25.65 11.16 6.16
C ASN A 229 -25.98 11.59 4.72
N VAL A 230 -27.15 11.23 4.21
CA VAL A 230 -27.72 11.64 2.91
C VAL A 230 -27.76 13.17 2.78
N LYS A 231 -28.14 13.91 3.84
CA LYS A 231 -28.05 15.39 3.87
C LYS A 231 -26.61 15.90 3.75
N ARG A 232 -25.63 15.24 4.40
CA ARG A 232 -24.21 15.63 4.36
C ARG A 232 -23.56 15.36 2.99
N VAL A 233 -23.99 14.32 2.28
CA VAL A 233 -23.63 14.11 0.87
C VAL A 233 -24.20 15.22 0.01
N ALA A 234 -25.50 15.51 0.16
CA ALA A 234 -26.16 16.58 -0.59
C ALA A 234 -25.47 17.94 -0.38
N ASP A 235 -25.22 18.35 0.87
CA ASP A 235 -24.46 19.57 1.18
C ASP A 235 -23.05 19.54 0.56
N SER A 236 -22.32 18.42 0.62
CA SER A 236 -20.94 18.33 0.10
C SER A 236 -20.87 18.46 -1.42
N VAL A 237 -21.82 17.87 -2.15
CA VAL A 237 -21.92 17.97 -3.61
C VAL A 237 -22.37 19.37 -4.03
N LEU A 238 -23.42 19.93 -3.39
CA LEU A 238 -23.94 21.27 -3.68
C LEU A 238 -22.92 22.39 -3.40
N HIS A 239 -22.02 22.20 -2.43
CA HIS A 239 -20.91 23.13 -2.15
C HIS A 239 -19.61 22.78 -2.90
N GLY A 240 -19.66 21.93 -3.93
CA GLY A 240 -18.53 21.63 -4.81
C GLY A 240 -17.29 21.09 -4.10
N GLY A 241 -17.47 20.27 -3.06
CA GLY A 241 -16.38 19.71 -2.26
C GLY A 241 -15.63 20.71 -1.35
N ALA A 242 -16.09 21.97 -1.23
CA ALA A 242 -15.42 23.00 -0.44
C ALA A 242 -15.26 22.65 1.07
N ILE A 243 -16.13 21.78 1.59
CA ILE A 243 -16.05 21.26 2.98
C ILE A 243 -14.87 20.29 3.13
N PHE A 244 -14.59 19.45 2.13
CA PHE A 244 -13.49 18.48 2.16
C PHE A 244 -12.10 19.15 2.02
N ARG A 245 -12.00 20.25 1.26
CA ARG A 245 -10.77 21.07 1.15
C ARG A 245 -10.24 21.64 2.47
N HIS A 246 -11.02 21.62 3.55
CA HIS A 246 -10.60 22.05 4.89
C HIS A 246 -10.56 20.92 5.94
N ARG A 247 -10.66 19.66 5.52
CA ARG A 247 -10.40 18.49 6.39
C ARG A 247 -9.23 17.61 5.96
N ILE A 248 -8.68 17.81 4.77
CA ILE A 248 -7.41 17.21 4.34
C ILE A 248 -6.32 18.29 4.37
N SER A 249 -5.80 18.56 5.57
CA SER A 249 -4.55 19.31 5.79
C SER A 249 -4.02 18.99 7.18
N PHE A 250 -3.08 18.05 7.23
CA PHE A 250 -2.03 18.03 8.24
C PHE A 250 -0.76 18.55 7.55
N ASN A 251 -0.24 19.68 8.05
CA ASN A 251 0.93 20.42 7.59
C ASN A 251 0.85 21.01 6.16
N GLU A 252 0.97 22.35 6.10
CA GLU A 252 1.67 23.18 5.08
C GLU A 252 1.42 22.96 3.56
N GLU A 253 1.30 23.97 2.70
CA GLU A 253 1.16 25.42 2.88
C GLU A 253 0.44 25.98 1.62
N VAL A 254 -0.57 26.85 1.75
CA VAL A 254 -1.13 27.58 0.59
C VAL A 254 -1.44 29.03 0.97
N GLN A 255 -0.53 29.93 0.64
CA GLN A 255 -0.74 31.37 0.81
C GLN A 255 -1.51 31.96 -0.38
N GLY A 256 -2.71 32.48 -0.10
CA GLY A 256 -3.37 33.51 -0.90
C GLY A 256 -4.08 33.07 -2.18
N LEU A 257 -5.39 33.32 -2.22
CA LEU A 257 -6.11 33.78 -3.43
C LEU A 257 -7.41 34.48 -3.00
N GLY A 258 -7.75 35.59 -3.65
CA GLY A 258 -8.97 36.36 -3.36
C GLY A 258 -10.13 36.00 -4.28
N CYS A 259 -11.37 36.22 -3.84
CA CYS A 259 -12.54 36.09 -4.72
C CYS A 259 -12.48 37.16 -5.83
N HIS A 260 -12.56 36.72 -7.09
CA HIS A 260 -12.07 37.50 -8.22
C HIS A 260 -13.12 38.40 -8.92
N GLN A 261 -14.38 38.45 -8.44
CA GLN A 261 -15.47 39.18 -9.10
C GLN A 261 -16.31 40.13 -8.21
N CYS A 262 -16.06 40.24 -6.89
CA CYS A 262 -16.81 41.15 -6.01
C CYS A 262 -15.90 41.92 -5.04
N SER A 263 -15.23 42.96 -5.56
CA SER A 263 -14.11 43.66 -4.92
C SER A 263 -14.49 44.68 -3.83
N GLN A 264 -15.12 44.27 -2.72
CA GLN A 264 -15.19 45.09 -1.49
C GLN A 264 -15.02 44.28 -0.20
N ARG A 265 -14.35 44.88 0.80
CA ARG A 265 -14.25 44.39 2.20
C ARG A 265 -15.08 45.29 3.13
N PRO A 266 -16.23 44.84 3.65
CA PRO A 266 -16.96 45.52 4.72
C PRO A 266 -16.42 45.18 6.14
N PRO A 267 -16.67 46.02 7.16
CA PRO A 267 -16.22 45.81 8.53
C PRO A 267 -17.13 44.84 9.32
N ALA A 268 -16.78 44.57 10.58
CA ALA A 268 -17.15 43.31 11.22
C ALA A 268 -18.41 43.35 12.16
N ARG A 269 -19.61 43.00 11.63
CA ARG A 269 -20.79 42.20 12.19
C ARG A 269 -21.54 42.64 13.52
N SER A 270 -22.65 42.02 14.07
CA SER A 270 -23.02 42.05 15.57
C SER A 270 -23.60 40.88 16.51
N SER A 271 -24.35 39.77 16.18
CA SER A 271 -24.57 38.45 16.96
C SER A 271 -25.07 37.09 16.30
N ARG A 272 -26.36 36.62 16.35
CA ARG A 272 -26.87 35.28 15.80
C ARG A 272 -28.30 35.28 15.11
N SER A 273 -29.40 34.52 15.31
CA SER A 273 -29.77 33.18 15.81
C SER A 273 -31.10 32.72 15.13
N LYS A 274 -31.11 31.49 14.58
CA LYS A 274 -32.19 30.48 14.50
C LYS A 274 -33.70 30.86 14.57
N ASN A 275 -34.46 30.47 13.54
CA ASN A 275 -35.48 29.39 13.64
C ASN A 275 -35.83 28.81 12.24
N ARG A 276 -36.29 27.56 12.17
CA ARG A 276 -36.56 26.82 10.90
C ARG A 276 -38.06 26.75 10.56
N LYS A 277 -38.38 26.72 9.26
CA LYS A 277 -39.64 26.23 8.65
C LYS A 277 -39.28 25.43 7.38
N PRO A 278 -40.15 24.55 6.86
CA PRO A 278 -39.88 23.82 5.63
C PRO A 278 -39.76 24.77 4.42
N PHE A 279 -39.08 24.29 3.39
CA PHE A 279 -38.60 25.09 2.26
C PHE A 279 -38.91 24.41 0.93
N ILE A 280 -39.33 25.18 -0.07
CA ILE A 280 -39.56 24.70 -1.44
C ILE A 280 -38.45 25.27 -2.32
N LEU A 281 -37.88 24.44 -3.19
CA LEU A 281 -36.75 24.75 -4.06
C LEU A 281 -37.23 25.21 -5.45
N SER A 282 -36.63 26.28 -5.99
CA SER A 282 -36.87 26.73 -7.39
C SER A 282 -35.71 27.59 -7.92
N LEU A 283 -35.45 27.55 -9.23
CA LEU A 283 -34.29 28.22 -9.83
C LEU A 283 -34.33 29.76 -9.75
N CYS A 284 -33.14 30.36 -9.59
CA CYS A 284 -32.94 31.81 -9.54
C CYS A 284 -33.30 32.48 -10.88
N LYS A 285 -34.39 33.27 -10.90
CA LYS A 285 -34.99 33.86 -12.12
C LYS A 285 -34.13 34.88 -12.89
N SER A 286 -32.93 35.22 -12.43
CA SER A 286 -32.01 36.16 -13.12
C SER A 286 -30.77 35.50 -13.73
N CYS A 287 -30.42 34.26 -13.35
CA CYS A 287 -29.26 33.53 -13.89
C CYS A 287 -29.57 32.08 -14.29
N ASN A 288 -30.69 31.52 -13.79
CA ASN A 288 -31.19 30.17 -14.07
C ASN A 288 -30.20 29.01 -13.79
N ARG A 289 -29.17 29.24 -12.96
CA ARG A 289 -28.08 28.29 -12.68
C ARG A 289 -27.97 27.82 -11.23
N GLU A 290 -28.65 28.48 -10.29
CA GLU A 290 -28.65 28.10 -8.87
C GLU A 290 -30.09 27.92 -8.37
N VAL A 291 -30.29 26.94 -7.49
CA VAL A 291 -31.59 26.61 -6.91
C VAL A 291 -31.78 27.43 -5.62
N CYS A 292 -32.76 28.32 -5.62
CA CYS A 292 -33.13 29.13 -4.47
C CYS A 292 -34.24 28.48 -3.64
N VAL A 293 -34.03 28.44 -2.34
CA VAL A 293 -35.06 28.18 -1.33
C VAL A 293 -36.04 29.35 -1.26
N ILE A 294 -37.34 29.07 -1.47
CA ILE A 294 -38.43 30.02 -1.27
C ILE A 294 -39.26 29.63 -0.04
N GLY A 295 -39.30 30.54 0.93
CA GLY A 295 -40.39 30.62 1.90
C GLY A 295 -41.53 31.47 1.33
N GLY A 296 -42.79 31.11 1.61
CA GLY A 296 -43.98 31.67 0.96
C GLY A 296 -44.09 33.21 0.98
N LEU A 297 -44.39 33.78 -0.18
CA LEU A 297 -44.49 35.23 -0.43
C LEU A 297 -45.83 35.85 0.01
N LYS A 298 -45.77 37.13 0.40
CA LYS A 298 -46.80 38.14 0.05
C LYS A 298 -46.21 39.56 0.02
N SER A 299 -46.42 40.25 -1.11
CA SER A 299 -46.58 41.71 -1.35
C SER A 299 -45.89 42.79 -0.48
N SER A 300 -45.42 43.94 -1.01
CA SER A 300 -45.23 44.43 -2.40
C SER A 300 -44.68 45.89 -2.42
N ARG A 301 -44.07 46.32 -3.55
CA ARG A 301 -43.68 47.72 -3.91
C ARG A 301 -42.51 48.32 -3.07
N GLY A 302 -41.59 49.11 -3.61
CA GLY A 302 -41.34 49.55 -5.00
C GLY A 302 -39.99 50.28 -5.18
N CYS A 303 -39.56 50.51 -6.43
CA CYS A 303 -38.39 51.34 -6.82
C CYS A 303 -38.71 52.86 -6.68
N PRO A 304 -37.77 53.86 -6.78
CA PRO A 304 -36.78 53.95 -7.88
C PRO A 304 -35.42 54.72 -7.70
N THR A 305 -34.45 54.36 -8.57
CA THR A 305 -33.50 55.23 -9.35
C THR A 305 -32.34 56.10 -8.77
N THR A 306 -31.16 55.95 -9.43
CA THR A 306 -30.15 56.98 -9.84
C THR A 306 -29.18 57.60 -8.80
N ARG A 307 -27.99 58.18 -9.12
CA ARG A 307 -27.31 58.48 -10.42
C ARG A 307 -25.74 58.54 -10.34
N ARG A 308 -25.07 57.99 -11.37
CA ARG A 308 -23.78 58.37 -12.04
C ARG A 308 -22.60 59.14 -11.34
N ARG A 309 -21.42 58.50 -11.44
CA ARG A 309 -20.11 58.94 -12.04
C ARG A 309 -19.15 60.00 -11.37
N ARG A 310 -17.94 59.47 -11.10
CA ARG A 310 -16.56 59.96 -11.42
C ARG A 310 -15.87 61.08 -10.58
N PRO A 311 -14.52 61.15 -10.60
CA PRO A 311 -13.70 61.85 -9.57
C PRO A 311 -12.69 62.90 -10.10
N ALA A 312 -11.98 63.61 -9.21
CA ALA A 312 -10.53 63.89 -9.33
C ALA A 312 -9.89 64.48 -8.03
N GLN A 313 -8.66 64.00 -7.73
CA GLN A 313 -7.45 64.67 -7.20
C GLN A 313 -7.41 65.65 -5.98
N ASP A 314 -6.40 65.35 -5.16
CA ASP A 314 -5.34 66.21 -4.57
C ASP A 314 -5.49 67.11 -3.32
N GLN A 315 -4.66 66.70 -2.33
CA GLN A 315 -3.67 67.49 -1.59
C GLN A 315 -4.05 68.34 -0.34
N ARG A 316 -3.22 68.07 0.70
CA ARG A 316 -2.87 68.89 1.88
C ARG A 316 -3.93 69.01 3.00
N GLY A 317 -3.46 68.85 4.24
CA GLY A 317 -4.20 69.16 5.48
C GLY A 317 -3.76 70.51 6.07
N PRO A 318 -3.76 70.74 7.41
CA PRO A 318 -3.96 69.79 8.51
C PRO A 318 -5.11 70.17 9.49
N HIS A 319 -5.22 69.39 10.58
CA HIS A 319 -6.02 69.66 11.80
C HIS A 319 -5.80 71.06 12.40
N PRO A 320 -6.80 71.68 13.09
CA PRO A 320 -7.05 71.32 14.49
C PRO A 320 -8.52 71.27 15.00
N LEU A 321 -8.67 70.44 16.05
CA LEU A 321 -9.58 70.48 17.20
C LEU A 321 -10.40 71.76 17.46
N LYS A 322 -11.65 71.62 17.96
CA LYS A 322 -12.00 71.83 19.40
C LYS A 322 -13.50 71.60 19.75
N TYR A 323 -13.72 70.95 20.90
CA TYR A 323 -14.77 71.20 21.92
C TYR A 323 -16.29 71.01 21.66
N HIS A 324 -16.83 69.96 22.30
CA HIS A 324 -17.93 69.93 23.32
C HIS A 324 -18.37 71.28 23.94
N PRO A 325 -19.60 71.44 24.53
CA PRO A 325 -20.16 70.47 25.51
C PRO A 325 -21.70 70.35 25.69
N TYR A 326 -22.09 69.40 26.56
CA TYR A 326 -23.26 69.39 27.47
C TYR A 326 -24.71 69.33 26.89
N ARG A 327 -25.77 68.96 27.64
CA ARG A 327 -25.98 68.02 28.79
C ARG A 327 -27.46 68.12 29.24
N ARG A 328 -28.17 67.00 29.43
CA ARG A 328 -29.09 66.76 30.57
C ARG A 328 -29.75 65.38 30.53
N ASP A 329 -29.71 64.71 31.67
CA ASP A 329 -30.38 63.44 31.99
C ASP A 329 -31.62 63.68 32.86
N THR A 330 -32.60 62.77 32.82
CA THR A 330 -33.60 62.39 33.85
C THR A 330 -34.63 61.48 33.15
N SER A 331 -34.63 60.14 33.30
CA SER A 331 -35.13 59.32 34.44
C SER A 331 -36.68 59.30 34.57
N ALA A 332 -37.37 58.16 34.78
CA ALA A 332 -37.04 56.73 34.67
C ALA A 332 -38.35 55.90 34.73
N GLU A 333 -38.28 54.58 34.42
CA GLU A 333 -39.30 53.54 34.74
C GLU A 333 -40.70 53.61 34.07
N ALA A 334 -41.41 52.51 33.72
CA ALA A 334 -40.97 51.12 33.50
C ALA A 334 -41.98 50.29 32.64
N SER A 335 -41.46 49.31 31.90
CA SER A 335 -42.10 48.05 31.43
C SER A 335 -43.19 48.04 30.33
N ASN A 336 -43.31 46.86 29.68
CA ASN A 336 -44.37 46.38 28.77
C ASN A 336 -44.60 47.15 27.44
N CYS A 337 -43.75 46.99 26.41
CA CYS A 337 -43.61 45.81 25.51
C CYS A 337 -44.66 45.74 24.37
N VAL A 338 -44.37 46.44 23.27
CA VAL A 338 -44.91 46.20 21.92
C VAL A 338 -43.73 46.14 20.95
N THR A 339 -43.72 45.18 20.02
CA THR A 339 -42.52 44.80 19.26
C THR A 339 -42.29 45.61 17.98
N GLN A 340 -41.11 46.22 17.86
CA GLN A 340 -40.50 46.56 16.56
C GLN A 340 -39.07 45.99 16.48
N GLN A 341 -38.59 45.74 15.26
CA GLN A 341 -37.45 44.86 14.99
C GLN A 341 -36.08 45.58 15.00
N PRO A 342 -35.05 45.06 15.70
CA PRO A 342 -33.66 45.43 15.46
C PRO A 342 -33.10 44.73 14.20
N THR A 343 -32.19 45.41 13.50
CA THR A 343 -31.68 44.97 12.18
C THR A 343 -30.70 43.79 12.25
N SER A 344 -30.79 42.89 11.26
CA SER A 344 -30.07 41.60 11.23
C SER A 344 -28.54 41.69 11.11
N SER A 345 -27.98 42.82 10.68
CA SER A 345 -26.53 43.10 10.79
C SER A 345 -26.05 42.86 12.22
N ASN A 346 -26.83 43.36 13.18
CA ASN A 346 -26.46 43.32 14.57
C ASN A 346 -26.72 41.96 15.24
N PHE A 347 -27.04 40.94 14.42
CA PHE A 347 -27.07 39.54 14.79
C PHE A 347 -26.10 38.67 13.89
N ILE A 348 -24.86 39.12 13.54
CA ILE A 348 -23.68 38.19 13.25
C ILE A 348 -22.34 38.27 14.11
N GLN A 349 -21.88 39.34 14.81
CA GLN A 349 -20.62 39.37 15.64
C GLN A 349 -20.65 38.47 16.85
N ARG A 350 -21.42 38.78 17.90
CA ARG A 350 -21.24 38.21 19.25
C ARG A 350 -21.49 36.69 19.30
N VAL A 351 -21.51 36.00 18.15
CA VAL A 351 -21.12 34.60 17.95
C VAL A 351 -19.76 34.46 17.22
N PHE A 352 -19.56 35.02 16.01
CA PHE A 352 -18.24 35.10 15.34
C PHE A 352 -17.14 35.88 16.12
N GLN A 353 -17.47 36.46 17.27
CA GLN A 353 -16.62 37.31 18.12
C GLN A 353 -16.50 36.69 19.51
N THR A 354 -17.52 36.00 20.04
CA THR A 354 -17.34 35.12 21.20
C THR A 354 -16.54 33.87 20.82
N SER A 355 -16.77 33.26 19.64
CA SER A 355 -15.99 32.10 19.19
C SER A 355 -14.51 32.44 19.05
N CYS A 356 -14.16 33.53 18.36
CA CYS A 356 -12.76 33.95 18.25
C CYS A 356 -12.17 34.41 19.60
N ALA A 357 -12.95 35.05 20.48
CA ALA A 357 -12.47 35.41 21.82
C ALA A 357 -12.24 34.18 22.72
N LEU A 358 -13.02 33.12 22.55
CA LEU A 358 -12.82 31.84 23.23
C LEU A 358 -11.56 31.15 22.71
N ILE A 359 -11.41 31.03 21.38
CA ILE A 359 -10.23 30.45 20.72
C ILE A 359 -8.94 31.19 21.14
N LEU A 360 -8.93 32.53 21.10
CA LEU A 360 -7.77 33.33 21.48
C LEU A 360 -7.44 33.23 22.98
N ARG A 361 -8.44 33.11 23.87
CA ARG A 361 -8.19 32.88 25.31
C ARG A 361 -7.63 31.49 25.59
N THR A 362 -8.12 30.44 24.90
CA THR A 362 -7.58 29.08 25.05
C THR A 362 -6.15 28.99 24.50
N PHE A 363 -5.87 29.59 23.34
CA PHE A 363 -4.50 29.68 22.80
C PHE A 363 -3.56 30.45 23.72
N GLY A 364 -3.98 31.59 24.27
CA GLY A 364 -3.14 32.40 25.17
C GLY A 364 -2.70 31.66 26.43
N ILE A 365 -3.59 30.87 27.05
CA ILE A 365 -3.28 30.12 28.27
C ILE A 365 -2.36 28.92 27.99
N LEU A 366 -2.49 28.27 26.82
CA LEU A 366 -1.60 27.19 26.42
C LEU A 366 -0.21 27.71 25.97
N PHE A 367 -0.17 28.80 25.21
CA PHE A 367 1.09 29.41 24.77
C PHE A 367 1.91 29.96 25.95
N ALA A 368 1.25 30.54 26.96
CA ALA A 368 1.90 30.99 28.19
C ALA A 368 2.53 29.84 29.01
N ARG A 369 1.99 28.61 28.94
CA ARG A 369 2.64 27.41 29.52
C ARG A 369 3.82 26.91 28.69
N TYR A 370 3.76 27.07 27.37
CA TYR A 370 4.81 26.61 26.46
C TYR A 370 6.08 27.48 26.52
N LEU A 371 5.91 28.80 26.67
CA LEU A 371 7.04 29.74 26.67
C LEU A 371 7.95 29.62 27.91
N THR A 372 7.48 29.02 29.00
CA THR A 372 8.30 28.68 30.19
C THR A 372 9.25 27.49 30.00
N PHE A 373 9.20 26.78 28.86
CA PHE A 373 9.98 25.55 28.63
C PHE A 373 11.19 25.69 27.69
N LEU A 374 11.53 26.90 27.25
CA LEU A 374 12.62 27.16 26.29
C LEU A 374 13.66 28.20 26.75
N LEU A 375 14.20 27.99 27.96
CA LEU A 375 15.58 28.40 28.29
C LEU A 375 16.31 27.20 28.94
N PRO A 376 17.63 27.02 28.69
CA PRO A 376 18.25 25.70 28.84
C PRO A 376 18.76 25.39 30.26
N SER A 377 18.00 24.58 31.01
CA SER A 377 18.53 23.80 32.13
C SER A 377 18.81 22.35 31.67
N ARG A 378 20.09 21.97 31.64
CA ARG A 378 20.62 20.70 31.10
C ARG A 378 19.76 19.46 31.41
N SER A 379 19.24 18.82 30.37
CA SER A 379 18.90 17.38 30.33
C SER A 379 18.82 16.92 28.88
N VAL A 380 19.19 15.66 28.61
CA VAL A 380 19.21 15.07 27.26
C VAL A 380 17.80 14.62 26.88
N MET A 381 17.35 14.94 25.67
CA MET A 381 16.18 14.30 25.05
C MET A 381 16.56 13.68 23.70
N SER A 382 15.98 12.51 23.42
CA SER A 382 16.27 11.70 22.24
C SER A 382 15.34 12.03 21.07
N LEU A 383 15.84 11.91 19.85
CA LEU A 383 15.07 11.98 18.60
C LEU A 383 14.62 10.58 18.20
N ASN A 384 13.55 10.07 18.82
CA ASN A 384 13.04 8.72 18.54
C ASN A 384 12.21 8.70 17.24
N GLY A 385 12.90 8.61 16.11
CA GLY A 385 12.32 8.16 14.83
C GLY A 385 12.17 6.64 14.72
N PHE A 386 12.77 5.90 15.67
CA PHE A 386 12.63 4.45 15.83
C PHE A 386 11.85 4.13 17.10
N GLY A 387 10.99 3.10 17.04
CA GLY A 387 10.37 2.53 18.24
C GLY A 387 11.32 1.59 18.97
N GLU A 388 11.09 1.37 20.27
CA GLU A 388 11.82 0.35 21.06
C GLU A 388 11.38 -1.09 20.73
N HIS A 389 10.94 -1.32 19.49
CA HIS A 389 10.22 -2.52 19.08
C HIS A 389 11.17 -3.58 18.56
N ALA A 390 10.96 -4.81 19.01
CA ALA A 390 11.72 -5.97 18.58
C ALA A 390 10.92 -6.77 17.54
N ARG A 391 11.56 -7.06 16.40
CA ARG A 391 11.08 -8.05 15.43
C ARG A 391 11.17 -9.43 16.08
N SER A 392 10.09 -10.20 16.01
CA SER A 392 10.01 -11.55 16.56
C SER A 392 10.80 -12.55 15.72
N ALA A 393 11.11 -13.71 16.30
CA ALA A 393 11.67 -14.86 15.62
C ALA A 393 10.52 -15.72 15.06
N SER A 394 9.78 -15.18 14.10
CA SER A 394 8.49 -15.70 13.63
C SER A 394 8.57 -17.06 12.92
N HIS A 395 9.74 -17.41 12.37
CA HIS A 395 9.98 -18.68 11.69
C HIS A 395 10.70 -19.72 12.58
N ALA A 396 10.95 -19.37 13.85
CA ALA A 396 11.48 -20.29 14.85
C ALA A 396 10.46 -21.38 15.20
N GLY A 397 10.92 -22.64 15.25
CA GLY A 397 10.09 -23.81 15.48
C GLY A 397 9.48 -24.43 14.21
N SER A 398 9.58 -23.77 13.06
CA SER A 398 9.09 -24.27 11.77
C SER A 398 10.18 -24.36 10.69
N TRP A 399 10.94 -23.29 10.44
CA TRP A 399 12.04 -23.28 9.46
C TRP A 399 13.39 -23.66 10.06
N TYR A 400 13.58 -23.34 11.35
CA TYR A 400 14.75 -23.71 12.15
C TYR A 400 14.31 -24.01 13.59
N ASN A 401 15.14 -24.69 14.38
CA ASN A 401 14.74 -25.12 15.72
C ASN A 401 14.57 -23.91 16.66
N GLY A 402 13.40 -23.77 17.30
CA GLY A 402 13.12 -22.71 18.26
C GLY A 402 13.78 -22.90 19.64
N ASN A 403 14.31 -24.09 19.93
CA ASN A 403 15.03 -24.35 21.17
C ASN A 403 16.50 -23.90 21.04
N GLN A 404 16.91 -22.94 21.88
CA GLN A 404 18.28 -22.41 21.95
C GLN A 404 19.36 -23.49 21.96
N ARG A 405 19.23 -24.53 22.79
CA ARG A 405 20.27 -25.56 23.00
C ARG A 405 20.39 -26.51 21.81
N ASP A 406 19.29 -26.74 21.11
CA ASP A 406 19.28 -27.61 19.93
C ASP A 406 19.74 -26.87 18.68
N LEU A 407 19.31 -25.61 18.53
CA LEU A 407 19.76 -24.73 17.46
C LEU A 407 21.27 -24.47 17.55
N ASP A 408 21.78 -24.14 18.74
CA ASP A 408 23.21 -23.93 18.96
C ASP A 408 24.02 -25.20 18.63
N ARG A 409 23.54 -26.38 19.05
CA ARG A 409 24.19 -27.67 18.76
C ARG A 409 24.18 -28.02 17.28
N GLN A 410 23.07 -27.76 16.57
CA GLN A 410 22.98 -27.95 15.11
C GLN A 410 23.96 -27.05 14.37
N LEU A 411 23.95 -25.75 14.68
CA LEU A 411 24.84 -24.76 14.05
C LEU A 411 26.31 -25.03 14.37
N THR A 412 26.64 -25.45 15.60
CA THR A 412 27.99 -25.89 15.97
C THR A 412 28.45 -27.05 15.09
N LYS A 413 27.67 -28.12 15.00
CA LYS A 413 28.02 -29.30 14.19
C LYS A 413 28.28 -28.94 12.73
N TRP A 414 27.41 -28.13 12.11
CA TRP A 414 27.60 -27.72 10.72
C TRP A 414 28.82 -26.80 10.55
N LEU A 415 29.04 -25.84 11.46
CA LEU A 415 30.23 -24.99 11.42
C LEU A 415 31.53 -25.77 11.64
N ASP A 416 31.53 -26.83 12.45
CA ASP A 416 32.70 -27.70 12.63
C ASP A 416 32.96 -28.56 11.37
N ASN A 417 31.92 -29.10 10.75
CA ASN A 417 31.98 -29.81 9.46
C ASN A 417 32.42 -28.92 8.27
N ALA A 418 32.21 -27.61 8.34
CA ALA A 418 32.30 -26.64 7.24
C ALA A 418 33.73 -26.34 6.72
N GLY A 419 34.67 -27.28 6.85
CA GLY A 419 36.04 -27.17 6.34
C GLY A 419 36.88 -26.06 6.98
N ASP A 420 37.94 -25.67 6.27
CA ASP A 420 38.90 -24.66 6.71
C ASP A 420 38.49 -23.22 6.36
N ARG A 421 39.22 -22.26 6.94
CA ARG A 421 39.10 -20.83 6.66
C ARG A 421 40.09 -20.42 5.57
N PHE A 422 39.59 -19.83 4.48
CA PHE A 422 40.40 -19.32 3.37
C PHE A 422 40.85 -17.86 3.58
N GLY A 423 40.16 -17.10 4.43
CA GLY A 423 40.47 -15.70 4.70
C GLY A 423 39.43 -15.02 5.59
N THR A 424 39.40 -13.68 5.56
CA THR A 424 38.33 -12.88 6.18
C THR A 424 37.34 -12.48 5.09
N ALA A 425 36.10 -12.99 5.16
CA ALA A 425 35.06 -12.62 4.21
C ALA A 425 34.60 -11.16 4.41
N ARG A 426 34.55 -10.38 3.31
CA ARG A 426 33.92 -9.05 3.22
C ARG A 426 32.42 -9.16 2.94
N ALA A 427 32.06 -10.08 2.08
CA ALA A 427 30.67 -10.47 1.81
C ALA A 427 30.57 -12.00 1.72
N LEU A 428 29.37 -12.54 1.87
CA LEU A 428 29.06 -13.94 1.64
C LEU A 428 27.68 -14.12 1.00
N ILE A 429 27.52 -15.15 0.18
CA ILE A 429 26.24 -15.66 -0.29
C ILE A 429 25.87 -16.88 0.56
N SER A 430 24.62 -16.91 1.04
CA SER A 430 24.09 -17.98 1.90
C SER A 430 22.61 -18.28 1.60
N PRO A 431 22.18 -19.55 1.61
CA PRO A 431 20.79 -19.96 1.35
C PRO A 431 19.82 -19.54 2.46
N HIS A 432 18.51 -19.59 2.18
CA HIS A 432 17.42 -19.26 3.11
C HIS A 432 16.22 -20.22 3.06
N ALA A 433 16.38 -21.44 2.54
CA ALA A 433 15.46 -22.52 2.88
C ALA A 433 15.50 -22.86 4.40
N GLY A 434 14.59 -23.75 4.82
CA GLY A 434 14.62 -24.32 6.17
C GLY A 434 15.94 -25.05 6.46
N TYR A 435 16.44 -24.93 7.68
CA TYR A 435 17.78 -25.38 8.08
C TYR A 435 18.00 -26.89 7.89
N SER A 436 16.94 -27.69 7.91
CA SER A 436 16.96 -29.13 7.59
C SER A 436 17.43 -29.44 6.17
N TYR A 437 17.35 -28.48 5.25
CA TYR A 437 17.75 -28.63 3.85
C TYR A 437 19.08 -27.95 3.53
N CYS A 438 19.28 -26.71 4.00
CA CYS A 438 20.40 -25.87 3.57
C CYS A 438 21.39 -25.47 4.68
N GLY A 439 21.12 -25.80 5.95
CA GLY A 439 21.94 -25.36 7.09
C GLY A 439 23.41 -25.77 7.00
N GLU A 440 23.68 -27.00 6.56
CA GLU A 440 25.05 -27.48 6.34
C GLU A 440 25.78 -26.70 5.23
N THR A 441 25.07 -26.27 4.19
CA THR A 441 25.65 -25.43 3.12
C THR A 441 25.90 -24.00 3.60
N ALA A 442 24.95 -23.37 4.31
CA ALA A 442 25.14 -22.04 4.88
C ALA A 442 26.39 -21.95 5.77
N ALA A 443 26.68 -23.02 6.53
CA ALA A 443 27.83 -23.07 7.42
C ALA A 443 29.19 -22.90 6.71
N TYR A 444 29.36 -23.33 5.46
CA TYR A 444 30.62 -23.14 4.70
C TYR A 444 30.95 -21.66 4.46
N ALA A 445 29.94 -20.84 4.20
CA ALA A 445 30.09 -19.39 4.12
C ALA A 445 30.33 -18.77 5.50
N PHE A 446 29.47 -19.09 6.49
CA PHE A 446 29.57 -18.50 7.83
C PHE A 446 30.85 -18.90 8.58
N LYS A 447 31.46 -20.06 8.30
CA LYS A 447 32.78 -20.47 8.80
C LYS A 447 33.89 -19.48 8.42
N GLN A 448 33.74 -18.71 7.33
CA GLN A 448 34.72 -17.71 6.89
C GLN A 448 34.61 -16.36 7.64
N VAL A 449 33.58 -16.16 8.48
CA VAL A 449 33.41 -14.94 9.26
C VAL A 449 34.44 -14.87 10.39
N VAL A 450 35.39 -13.95 10.29
CA VAL A 450 36.36 -13.65 11.35
C VAL A 450 35.74 -12.60 12.26
N SER A 451 34.93 -13.04 13.23
CA SER A 451 34.12 -12.16 14.08
C SER A 451 34.92 -11.19 14.94
N SER A 452 36.22 -11.42 15.14
CA SER A 452 37.14 -10.45 15.76
C SER A 452 37.30 -9.16 14.95
N ALA A 453 37.12 -9.21 13.62
CA ALA A 453 37.28 -8.08 12.71
C ALA A 453 35.96 -7.36 12.36
N VAL A 454 34.80 -7.94 12.68
CA VAL A 454 33.48 -7.44 12.27
C VAL A 454 32.79 -6.68 13.41
N GLU A 455 32.29 -5.48 13.10
CA GLU A 455 31.47 -4.65 14.00
C GLU A 455 30.03 -4.46 13.49
N ARG A 456 29.79 -4.60 12.18
CA ARG A 456 28.50 -4.34 11.52
C ARG A 456 28.21 -5.42 10.48
N VAL A 457 26.98 -5.92 10.45
CA VAL A 457 26.53 -6.97 9.51
C VAL A 457 25.32 -6.48 8.71
N PHE A 458 25.54 -6.14 7.44
CA PHE A 458 24.48 -5.87 6.48
C PHE A 458 23.85 -7.20 6.05
N ILE A 459 22.52 -7.27 5.95
CA ILE A 459 21.80 -8.49 5.56
C ILE A 459 20.83 -8.12 4.44
N LEU A 460 21.18 -8.51 3.20
CA LEU A 460 20.39 -8.22 1.99
C LEU A 460 19.62 -9.48 1.59
N GLY A 461 18.32 -9.50 1.89
CA GLY A 461 17.42 -10.61 1.54
C GLY A 461 16.41 -10.21 0.45
N PRO A 462 16.05 -11.10 -0.49
CA PRO A 462 14.97 -10.84 -1.44
C PRO A 462 13.61 -10.80 -0.73
N SER A 463 12.66 -10.01 -1.27
CA SER A 463 11.26 -10.06 -0.84
C SER A 463 10.48 -11.16 -1.57
N HIS A 464 9.80 -11.99 -0.79
CA HIS A 464 8.85 -13.01 -1.22
C HIS A 464 7.40 -12.63 -0.87
N ILE A 465 7.21 -11.85 0.20
CA ILE A 465 5.88 -11.47 0.71
C ILE A 465 5.34 -10.21 0.02
N VAL A 466 6.18 -9.21 -0.24
CA VAL A 466 5.75 -7.86 -0.68
C VAL A 466 6.24 -7.55 -2.09
N ALA A 467 5.37 -6.95 -2.89
CA ALA A 467 5.69 -6.41 -4.22
C ALA A 467 6.52 -5.10 -4.13
N LEU A 468 7.73 -5.20 -3.59
CA LEU A 468 8.66 -4.08 -3.41
C LEU A 468 9.38 -3.75 -4.73
N ASN A 469 9.42 -2.46 -5.11
CA ASN A 469 10.10 -1.96 -6.32
C ASN A 469 11.45 -1.25 -6.02
N GLY A 470 11.92 -1.35 -4.79
CA GLY A 470 13.14 -0.71 -4.28
C GLY A 470 13.88 -1.62 -3.30
N CYS A 471 14.58 -1.01 -2.34
CA CYS A 471 15.03 -1.65 -1.13
C CYS A 471 14.32 -1.00 0.07
N ALA A 472 14.03 -1.76 1.11
CA ALA A 472 13.47 -1.25 2.36
C ALA A 472 14.40 -1.54 3.55
N ILE A 473 14.30 -0.73 4.61
CA ILE A 473 15.06 -0.89 5.85
C ILE A 473 14.12 -1.04 7.07
N THR A 474 14.61 -1.73 8.10
CA THR A 474 13.86 -2.00 9.34
C THR A 474 13.50 -0.74 10.12
N THR A 475 12.30 -0.72 10.70
CA THR A 475 11.85 0.25 11.71
C THR A 475 12.05 -0.25 13.16
N CYS A 476 12.30 -1.55 13.35
CA CYS A 476 12.60 -2.18 14.64
C CYS A 476 14.01 -1.80 15.16
N SER A 477 14.20 -1.83 16.48
CA SER A 477 15.49 -1.58 17.14
C SER A 477 16.35 -2.83 17.35
N LYS A 478 15.73 -4.02 17.29
CA LYS A 478 16.42 -5.30 17.38
C LYS A 478 15.61 -6.43 16.76
N TYR A 479 16.31 -7.46 16.29
CA TYR A 479 15.72 -8.70 15.81
C TYR A 479 15.97 -9.82 16.82
N ARG A 480 14.93 -10.54 17.24
CA ARG A 480 15.06 -11.67 18.16
C ARG A 480 15.59 -12.91 17.44
N THR A 481 16.39 -13.71 18.12
CA THR A 481 16.71 -15.10 17.73
C THR A 481 16.70 -16.00 18.97
N PRO A 482 16.56 -17.33 18.84
CA PRO A 482 16.69 -18.24 19.98
C PRO A 482 18.08 -18.22 20.64
N LEU A 483 19.11 -17.68 19.98
CA LEU A 483 20.45 -17.53 20.55
C LEU A 483 20.67 -16.19 21.27
N GLY A 484 19.82 -15.19 21.01
CA GLY A 484 19.91 -13.84 21.56
C GLY A 484 19.33 -12.77 20.62
N ASP A 485 19.11 -11.57 21.15
CA ASP A 485 18.62 -10.41 20.39
C ASP A 485 19.78 -9.70 19.66
N LEU A 486 19.60 -9.41 18.38
CA LEU A 486 20.56 -8.69 17.53
C LEU A 486 20.14 -7.22 17.41
N SER A 487 21.01 -6.28 17.80
CA SER A 487 20.70 -4.84 17.80
C SER A 487 20.88 -4.22 16.41
N VAL A 488 19.95 -3.37 15.98
CA VAL A 488 19.97 -2.67 14.69
C VAL A 488 20.90 -1.45 14.73
N ASP A 489 21.64 -1.19 13.65
CA ASP A 489 22.43 0.04 13.52
C ASP A 489 21.55 1.24 13.13
N HIS A 490 20.93 1.88 14.11
CA HIS A 490 20.08 3.06 13.89
C HIS A 490 20.79 4.22 13.19
N LYS A 491 22.12 4.34 13.32
CA LYS A 491 22.89 5.40 12.65
C LYS A 491 22.97 5.11 11.15
N ILE A 492 23.32 3.88 10.76
CA ILE A 492 23.36 3.51 9.35
C ILE A 492 21.96 3.44 8.74
N ASN A 493 20.93 3.02 9.49
CA ASN A 493 19.55 3.09 9.00
C ASN A 493 19.14 4.54 8.65
N GLU A 494 19.47 5.54 9.46
CA GLU A 494 19.22 6.95 9.11
C GLU A 494 20.11 7.46 7.97
N GLU A 495 21.37 7.02 7.85
CA GLU A 495 22.22 7.35 6.69
C GLU A 495 21.64 6.79 5.39
N LEU A 496 21.21 5.52 5.38
CA LEU A 496 20.54 4.89 4.24
C LEU A 496 19.21 5.60 3.93
N ARG A 497 18.38 5.88 4.94
CA ARG A 497 17.13 6.65 4.81
C ARG A 497 17.35 8.03 4.20
N ALA A 498 18.41 8.73 4.61
CA ALA A 498 18.75 10.06 4.12
C ALA A 498 19.09 10.09 2.62
N THR A 499 19.50 8.96 2.02
CA THR A 499 19.68 8.85 0.56
C THR A 499 18.37 8.98 -0.23
N ARG A 500 17.21 8.81 0.43
CA ARG A 500 15.86 8.75 -0.17
C ARG A 500 15.68 7.62 -1.21
N HIS A 501 16.57 6.62 -1.19
CA HIS A 501 16.44 5.41 -2.02
C HIS A 501 15.87 4.21 -1.26
N PHE A 502 15.63 4.31 0.05
CA PHE A 502 15.10 3.22 0.87
C PHE A 502 13.72 3.54 1.42
N ASP A 503 12.81 2.59 1.21
CA ASP A 503 11.50 2.56 1.87
C ASP A 503 11.65 2.07 3.32
N LEU A 504 10.61 2.22 4.14
CA LEU A 504 10.57 1.62 5.48
C LEU A 504 9.75 0.33 5.43
N MET A 505 10.24 -0.74 6.06
CA MET A 505 9.47 -1.98 6.17
C MET A 505 8.28 -1.78 7.12
N ASP A 506 7.09 -2.23 6.73
CA ASP A 506 6.02 -2.50 7.71
C ASP A 506 6.42 -3.70 8.57
N ARG A 507 6.00 -3.66 9.85
CA ARG A 507 6.33 -4.69 10.82
C ARG A 507 5.72 -6.06 10.48
N ARG A 508 4.47 -6.12 10.02
CA ARG A 508 3.80 -7.39 9.70
C ARG A 508 4.52 -8.08 8.55
N ASP A 509 4.86 -7.32 7.52
CA ASP A 509 5.57 -7.82 6.34
C ASP A 509 7.01 -8.23 6.70
N GLU A 510 7.71 -7.42 7.51
CA GLU A 510 9.02 -7.73 8.05
C GLU A 510 9.02 -9.02 8.90
N GLU A 511 8.02 -9.22 9.76
CA GLU A 511 7.83 -10.45 10.55
C GLU A 511 7.33 -11.62 9.69
N SER A 512 6.77 -11.39 8.51
CA SER A 512 6.32 -12.44 7.57
C SER A 512 7.41 -12.89 6.58
N GLU A 513 8.39 -12.04 6.30
CA GLU A 513 9.53 -12.39 5.44
C GLU A 513 10.54 -13.30 6.18
N HIS A 514 11.07 -14.30 5.48
CA HIS A 514 11.97 -15.31 6.03
C HIS A 514 13.42 -15.16 5.53
N SER A 515 13.64 -14.53 4.37
CA SER A 515 14.95 -14.50 3.70
C SER A 515 16.06 -13.87 4.55
N ILE A 516 15.74 -12.75 5.23
CA ILE A 516 16.62 -12.10 6.20
C ILE A 516 16.71 -12.92 7.49
N GLU A 517 15.59 -13.48 7.97
CA GLU A 517 15.52 -14.21 9.24
C GLU A 517 16.42 -15.46 9.27
N MET A 518 16.46 -16.22 8.18
CA MET A 518 17.29 -17.44 8.11
C MET A 518 18.78 -17.17 8.29
N GLN A 519 19.25 -15.93 8.14
CA GLN A 519 20.65 -15.58 8.38
C GLN A 519 20.95 -15.27 9.86
N LEU A 520 19.95 -14.86 10.65
CA LEU A 520 20.16 -14.30 11.99
C LEU A 520 20.73 -15.32 13.00
N PRO A 521 20.27 -16.58 13.09
CA PRO A 521 20.86 -17.56 13.99
C PRO A 521 22.32 -17.88 13.67
N PHE A 522 22.69 -17.94 12.38
CA PHE A 522 24.08 -18.11 11.96
C PHE A 522 24.95 -16.91 12.35
N ILE A 523 24.47 -15.67 12.11
CA ILE A 523 25.15 -14.44 12.54
C ILE A 523 25.35 -14.45 14.06
N ALA A 524 24.29 -14.73 14.83
CA ALA A 524 24.34 -14.84 16.28
C ALA A 524 25.38 -15.88 16.74
N LYS A 525 25.44 -17.04 16.08
CA LYS A 525 26.38 -18.12 16.41
C LYS A 525 27.84 -17.76 16.13
N VAL A 526 28.16 -17.18 14.98
CA VAL A 526 29.57 -16.87 14.62
C VAL A 526 30.12 -15.61 15.29
N MET A 527 29.24 -14.66 15.62
CA MET A 527 29.62 -13.44 16.33
C MET A 527 29.65 -13.65 17.86
N GLY A 528 28.76 -14.50 18.40
CA GLY A 528 28.66 -14.79 19.83
C GLY A 528 28.42 -13.53 20.67
N ASN A 529 28.97 -13.52 21.89
CA ASN A 529 28.80 -12.44 22.88
C ASN A 529 29.60 -11.15 22.56
N ARG A 530 30.00 -10.93 21.30
CA ARG A 530 30.71 -9.71 20.88
C ARG A 530 29.71 -8.55 20.72
N ARG A 531 30.22 -7.32 20.77
CA ARG A 531 29.43 -6.13 20.40
C ARG A 531 29.50 -5.93 18.90
N TYR A 532 28.35 -5.97 18.25
CA TYR A 532 28.15 -5.66 16.84
C TYR A 532 26.70 -5.23 16.61
N THR A 533 26.42 -4.62 15.46
CA THR A 533 25.08 -4.26 15.01
C THR A 533 24.72 -4.95 13.69
N ILE A 534 23.43 -5.07 13.40
CA ILE A 534 22.91 -5.56 12.11
C ILE A 534 22.22 -4.44 11.32
N ILE A 535 22.26 -4.54 10.00
CA ILE A 535 21.58 -3.64 9.06
C ILE A 535 20.71 -4.50 8.12
N PRO A 536 19.46 -4.81 8.51
CA PRO A 536 18.50 -5.51 7.67
C PRO A 536 18.06 -4.67 6.47
N VAL A 537 18.20 -5.23 5.27
CA VAL A 537 17.79 -4.62 4.00
C VAL A 537 16.97 -5.63 3.20
N LEU A 538 15.70 -5.31 2.97
CA LEU A 538 14.82 -6.09 2.11
C LEU A 538 14.96 -5.58 0.68
N VAL A 539 15.21 -6.48 -0.27
CA VAL A 539 15.50 -6.14 -1.67
C VAL A 539 14.37 -6.64 -2.57
N GLY A 540 13.70 -5.71 -3.24
CA GLY A 540 12.56 -5.99 -4.12
C GLY A 540 12.95 -6.38 -5.55
N SER A 541 12.01 -6.21 -6.46
CA SER A 541 12.23 -6.27 -7.91
C SER A 541 12.91 -4.98 -8.38
N LEU A 542 14.12 -5.09 -8.92
CA LEU A 542 14.94 -3.93 -9.30
C LEU A 542 15.30 -3.93 -10.79
N PRO A 543 15.03 -2.85 -11.54
CA PRO A 543 15.65 -2.63 -12.85
C PRO A 543 17.14 -2.32 -12.69
N GLY A 544 17.95 -2.58 -13.73
CA GLY A 544 19.40 -2.45 -13.69
C GLY A 544 19.93 -1.09 -13.24
N SER A 545 19.21 0.00 -13.54
CA SER A 545 19.53 1.34 -13.05
C SER A 545 19.45 1.45 -11.53
N ARG A 546 18.40 0.91 -10.89
CA ARG A 546 18.28 0.86 -9.42
C ARG A 546 19.29 -0.10 -8.80
N GLN A 547 19.58 -1.24 -9.43
CA GLN A 547 20.66 -2.15 -8.98
C GLN A 547 22.01 -1.41 -8.88
N GLN A 548 22.35 -0.59 -9.88
CA GLN A 548 23.55 0.25 -9.85
C GLN A 548 23.48 1.36 -8.78
N THR A 549 22.31 1.99 -8.58
CA THR A 549 22.12 2.99 -7.51
C THR A 549 22.41 2.40 -6.12
N TYR A 550 21.82 1.25 -5.78
CA TYR A 550 22.10 0.59 -4.50
C TYR A 550 23.53 0.07 -4.41
N GLY A 551 24.09 -0.45 -5.51
CA GLY A 551 25.50 -0.85 -5.59
C GLY A 551 26.45 0.30 -5.21
N ASN A 552 26.24 1.49 -5.78
CA ASN A 552 27.03 2.68 -5.46
C ASN A 552 26.90 3.11 -3.99
N ILE A 553 25.70 3.00 -3.39
CA ILE A 553 25.49 3.30 -1.96
C ILE A 553 26.23 2.28 -1.08
N PHE A 554 26.10 0.98 -1.37
CA PHE A 554 26.73 -0.07 -0.58
C PHE A 554 28.23 -0.23 -0.83
N ALA A 555 28.78 0.27 -1.94
CA ALA A 555 30.22 0.30 -2.19
C ALA A 555 30.98 1.03 -1.06
N HIS A 556 30.49 2.20 -0.63
CA HIS A 556 31.09 2.95 0.48
C HIS A 556 31.04 2.18 1.80
N TYR A 557 29.97 1.44 2.05
CA TYR A 557 29.88 0.57 3.23
C TYR A 557 30.72 -0.72 3.07
N MET A 558 31.11 -1.12 1.86
CA MET A 558 32.01 -2.26 1.61
C MET A 558 33.49 -1.88 1.74
N GLU A 559 33.83 -0.59 1.67
CA GLU A 559 35.18 -0.05 1.92
C GLU A 559 35.65 -0.25 3.37
N ASP A 560 34.75 -0.11 4.35
CA ASP A 560 35.12 -0.22 5.77
C ASP A 560 35.47 -1.67 6.14
N PRO A 561 36.70 -1.94 6.63
CA PRO A 561 37.15 -3.30 6.88
C PRO A 561 36.36 -4.05 7.97
N ARG A 562 35.52 -3.33 8.73
CA ARG A 562 34.73 -3.85 9.86
C ARG A 562 33.29 -4.24 9.48
N ASN A 563 32.91 -4.07 8.22
CA ASN A 563 31.58 -4.38 7.72
C ASN A 563 31.56 -5.75 7.02
N LEU A 564 30.57 -6.58 7.34
CA LEU A 564 30.25 -7.83 6.65
C LEU A 564 28.93 -7.69 5.89
N PHE A 565 28.88 -8.19 4.67
CA PHE A 565 27.64 -8.29 3.87
C PHE A 565 27.17 -9.73 3.77
N VAL A 566 25.99 -10.04 4.29
CA VAL A 566 25.31 -11.32 4.12
C VAL A 566 24.26 -11.16 3.01
N ILE A 567 24.50 -11.82 1.89
CA ILE A 567 23.65 -11.80 0.70
C ILE A 567 22.85 -13.09 0.68
N SER A 568 21.53 -12.99 0.85
CA SER A 568 20.70 -14.18 1.01
C SER A 568 20.13 -14.67 -0.33
N SER A 569 20.42 -15.91 -0.71
CA SER A 569 19.91 -16.53 -1.94
C SER A 569 19.98 -18.06 -1.91
N ASP A 570 18.84 -18.70 -2.14
CA ASP A 570 18.79 -20.01 -2.78
C ASP A 570 19.09 -19.88 -4.29
N PHE A 571 19.31 -21.00 -4.98
CA PHE A 571 19.66 -21.08 -6.41
C PHE A 571 18.48 -21.62 -7.24
N CYS A 572 18.67 -22.51 -8.22
CA CYS A 572 17.56 -23.04 -9.03
C CYS A 572 16.43 -23.66 -8.19
N HIS A 573 15.23 -23.09 -8.30
CA HIS A 573 13.97 -23.69 -7.90
C HIS A 573 13.40 -24.42 -9.13
N TRP A 574 13.60 -25.73 -9.21
CA TRP A 574 13.27 -26.55 -10.39
C TRP A 574 12.02 -27.39 -10.21
N GLY A 575 11.20 -27.49 -11.25
CA GLY A 575 10.02 -28.34 -11.35
C GLY A 575 8.74 -27.53 -11.61
N ASP A 576 7.68 -28.22 -12.04
CA ASP A 576 6.44 -27.59 -12.51
C ASP A 576 5.77 -26.70 -11.46
N ARG A 577 5.91 -27.02 -10.16
CA ARG A 577 5.41 -26.18 -9.05
C ARG A 577 6.06 -24.80 -8.94
N PHE A 578 7.16 -24.56 -9.65
CA PHE A 578 7.84 -23.27 -9.76
C PHE A 578 7.67 -22.64 -11.16
N SER A 579 6.91 -23.27 -12.06
CA SER A 579 6.84 -22.92 -13.50
C SER A 579 8.20 -22.91 -14.20
N PHE A 580 9.19 -23.66 -13.68
CA PHE A 580 10.55 -23.69 -14.20
C PHE A 580 11.10 -25.13 -14.21
N SER A 581 10.81 -25.86 -15.28
CA SER A 581 11.29 -27.23 -15.50
C SER A 581 12.11 -27.41 -16.81
N PRO A 582 13.05 -26.50 -17.18
CA PRO A 582 13.88 -26.71 -18.37
C PRO A 582 14.90 -27.82 -18.15
N TYR A 583 14.99 -28.74 -19.12
CA TYR A 583 16.03 -29.76 -19.24
C TYR A 583 16.11 -30.23 -20.71
N ASP A 584 17.27 -30.70 -21.16
CA ASP A 584 17.41 -31.38 -22.43
C ASP A 584 17.04 -32.86 -22.27
N ARG A 585 16.06 -33.30 -23.06
CA ARG A 585 15.58 -34.70 -23.13
C ARG A 585 16.53 -35.63 -23.88
N ASN A 586 17.46 -35.08 -24.66
CA ASN A 586 18.43 -35.84 -25.46
C ASN A 586 19.81 -35.92 -24.78
N SER A 587 19.99 -35.23 -23.66
CA SER A 587 21.24 -35.26 -22.90
C SER A 587 21.38 -36.57 -22.12
N ASN A 588 22.58 -37.14 -22.16
CA ASN A 588 22.94 -38.32 -21.37
C ASN A 588 23.07 -38.03 -19.85
N LEU A 589 22.93 -36.77 -19.42
CA LEU A 589 23.00 -36.37 -18.01
C LEU A 589 21.62 -36.41 -17.34
N PRO A 590 21.50 -36.99 -16.13
CA PRO A 590 20.25 -36.94 -15.36
C PRO A 590 19.91 -35.49 -14.98
N ILE A 591 18.61 -35.21 -14.80
CA ILE A 591 18.09 -33.84 -14.65
C ILE A 591 18.80 -33.07 -13.52
N TYR A 592 19.07 -33.71 -12.37
CA TYR A 592 19.79 -33.06 -11.27
C TYR A 592 21.22 -32.59 -11.63
N GLU A 593 21.90 -33.23 -12.59
CA GLU A 593 23.21 -32.80 -13.10
C GLU A 593 23.07 -31.69 -14.14
N GLN A 594 21.99 -31.69 -14.92
CA GLN A 594 21.64 -30.56 -15.78
C GLN A 594 21.35 -29.30 -14.95
N ILE A 595 20.61 -29.43 -13.83
CA ILE A 595 20.40 -28.36 -12.84
C ILE A 595 21.74 -27.94 -12.21
N THR A 596 22.60 -28.89 -11.83
CA THR A 596 23.94 -28.59 -11.29
C THR A 596 24.79 -27.78 -12.28
N ASN A 597 24.73 -28.11 -13.57
CA ASN A 597 25.44 -27.39 -14.62
C ASN A 597 24.83 -26.02 -14.92
N LEU A 598 23.51 -25.87 -14.78
CA LEU A 598 22.81 -24.59 -14.87
C LEU A 598 23.21 -23.65 -13.73
N ASP A 599 23.18 -24.13 -12.48
CA ASP A 599 23.58 -23.34 -11.32
C ASP A 599 25.06 -22.98 -11.35
N LYS A 600 25.94 -23.94 -11.70
CA LYS A 600 27.39 -23.67 -11.81
C LYS A 600 27.75 -22.61 -12.84
N GLN A 601 27.00 -22.50 -13.94
CA GLN A 601 27.15 -21.37 -14.88
C GLN A 601 26.82 -20.02 -14.21
N GLY A 602 25.81 -19.98 -13.34
CA GLY A 602 25.47 -18.79 -12.55
C GLY A 602 26.50 -18.49 -11.47
N MET A 603 26.98 -19.52 -10.77
CA MET A 603 28.05 -19.43 -9.76
C MET A 603 29.32 -18.85 -10.39
N SER A 604 29.81 -19.42 -11.50
CA SER A 604 31.02 -18.92 -12.15
C SER A 604 30.83 -17.54 -12.79
N ALA A 605 29.61 -17.17 -13.19
CA ALA A 605 29.30 -15.80 -13.61
C ALA A 605 29.43 -14.78 -12.44
N ILE A 606 29.05 -15.16 -11.21
CA ILE A 606 29.26 -14.38 -9.99
C ILE A 606 30.76 -14.33 -9.62
N GLU A 607 31.48 -15.44 -9.78
CA GLU A 607 32.93 -15.53 -9.51
C GLU A 607 33.77 -14.60 -10.40
N THR A 608 33.28 -14.20 -11.58
CA THR A 608 33.93 -13.15 -12.41
C THR A 608 33.91 -11.74 -11.79
N LEU A 609 33.13 -11.53 -10.72
CA LEU A 609 32.88 -10.22 -10.10
C LEU A 609 32.39 -9.14 -11.10
N ASN A 610 31.67 -9.54 -12.14
CA ASN A 610 31.11 -8.66 -13.16
C ASN A 610 29.57 -8.75 -13.17
N PRO A 611 28.83 -7.67 -12.81
CA PRO A 611 27.36 -7.69 -12.77
C PRO A 611 26.73 -7.90 -14.15
N THR A 612 27.42 -7.54 -15.25
CA THR A 612 26.91 -7.75 -16.63
C THR A 612 26.88 -9.23 -16.98
N VAL A 613 27.95 -9.98 -16.67
CA VAL A 613 28.07 -11.41 -16.97
C VAL A 613 26.98 -12.22 -16.26
N PHE A 614 26.71 -11.93 -14.99
CA PHE A 614 25.63 -12.59 -14.25
C PHE A 614 24.23 -12.17 -14.74
N ASN A 615 24.02 -10.89 -15.08
CA ASN A 615 22.77 -10.41 -15.66
C ASN A 615 22.47 -11.05 -17.03
N ASP A 616 23.46 -11.22 -17.89
CA ASP A 616 23.28 -11.87 -19.20
C ASP A 616 23.08 -13.39 -19.07
N TYR A 617 23.71 -14.04 -18.09
CA TYR A 617 23.35 -15.41 -17.69
C TYR A 617 21.87 -15.53 -17.27
N LEU A 618 21.37 -14.61 -16.43
CA LEU A 618 19.97 -14.60 -16.00
C LEU A 618 19.02 -14.40 -17.19
N LYS A 619 19.29 -13.43 -18.08
CA LYS A 619 18.49 -13.21 -19.31
C LYS A 619 18.45 -14.46 -20.20
N LYS A 620 19.60 -15.11 -20.40
CA LYS A 620 19.75 -16.28 -21.27
C LYS A 620 19.06 -17.53 -20.72
N THR A 621 19.12 -17.74 -19.41
CA THR A 621 18.71 -19.01 -18.79
C THR A 621 17.39 -18.96 -18.02
N GLN A 622 16.96 -17.76 -17.60
CA GLN A 622 15.81 -17.53 -16.71
C GLN A 622 15.89 -18.32 -15.39
N ASN A 623 17.09 -18.72 -14.93
CA ASN A 623 17.25 -19.50 -13.70
C ASN A 623 16.62 -18.79 -12.50
N THR A 624 15.82 -19.51 -11.73
CA THR A 624 14.91 -19.05 -10.67
C THR A 624 15.60 -18.61 -9.38
N ILE A 625 16.87 -18.17 -9.46
CA ILE A 625 17.66 -17.64 -8.34
C ILE A 625 16.88 -16.48 -7.68
N CYS A 626 16.44 -16.69 -6.45
CA CYS A 626 15.57 -15.76 -5.72
C CYS A 626 16.32 -14.48 -5.31
N GLY A 627 17.52 -14.61 -4.74
CA GLY A 627 18.39 -13.51 -4.33
C GLY A 627 19.17 -12.85 -5.46
N ARG A 628 18.75 -12.99 -6.73
CA ARG A 628 19.42 -12.39 -7.89
C ARG A 628 19.64 -10.89 -7.79
N ASN A 629 18.71 -10.14 -7.19
CA ASN A 629 18.84 -8.69 -6.98
C ASN A 629 19.85 -8.36 -5.85
N PRO A 630 19.78 -8.95 -4.64
CA PRO A 630 20.86 -8.90 -3.66
C PRO A 630 22.25 -9.22 -4.23
N ILE A 631 22.37 -10.26 -5.06
CA ILE A 631 23.64 -10.65 -5.70
C ILE A 631 24.11 -9.57 -6.69
N LEU A 632 23.21 -9.01 -7.52
CA LEU A 632 23.57 -7.93 -8.44
C LEU A 632 23.97 -6.64 -7.71
N ILE A 633 23.33 -6.31 -6.57
CA ILE A 633 23.77 -5.20 -5.69
C ILE A 633 25.17 -5.47 -5.14
N MET A 634 25.44 -6.69 -4.64
CA MET A 634 26.78 -7.07 -4.16
C MET A 634 27.84 -6.95 -5.26
N LEU A 635 27.56 -7.42 -6.47
CA LEU A 635 28.47 -7.32 -7.61
C LEU A 635 28.76 -5.85 -8.00
N GLN A 636 27.72 -5.01 -8.06
CA GLN A 636 27.87 -3.57 -8.32
C GLN A 636 28.64 -2.86 -7.21
N ALA A 637 28.40 -3.21 -5.93
CA ALA A 637 29.13 -2.64 -4.79
C ALA A 637 30.61 -3.08 -4.76
N ALA A 638 30.89 -4.35 -5.06
CA ALA A 638 32.25 -4.88 -5.15
C ALA A 638 33.02 -4.33 -6.36
N GLU A 639 32.34 -4.01 -7.46
CA GLU A 639 32.91 -3.28 -8.61
C GLU A 639 33.18 -1.81 -8.27
N GLY A 640 32.22 -1.09 -7.70
CA GLY A 640 32.39 0.30 -7.26
C GLY A 640 33.54 0.45 -6.26
N PHE A 641 33.62 -0.45 -5.27
CA PHE A 641 34.74 -0.53 -4.34
C PHE A 641 36.06 -0.87 -5.06
N ARG A 642 36.08 -1.82 -6.00
CA ARG A 642 37.29 -2.12 -6.79
C ARG A 642 37.76 -0.95 -7.67
N LEU A 643 36.88 -0.01 -8.00
CA LEU A 643 37.21 1.20 -8.77
C LEU A 643 37.67 2.38 -7.90
N SER A 644 37.44 2.37 -6.59
CA SER A 644 37.89 3.44 -5.68
C SER A 644 39.32 3.28 -5.17
N ASN A 645 39.95 2.12 -5.37
CA ASN A 645 41.28 1.79 -4.85
C ASN A 645 41.98 0.69 -5.67
N ASN A 646 43.06 0.12 -5.13
CA ASN A 646 43.93 -0.85 -5.82
C ASN A 646 43.81 -2.30 -5.31
N HIS A 647 42.90 -2.62 -4.38
CA HIS A 647 42.76 -3.97 -3.80
C HIS A 647 42.42 -5.03 -4.86
N THR A 648 42.77 -6.29 -4.60
CA THR A 648 42.28 -7.43 -5.39
C THR A 648 41.14 -8.12 -4.68
N HIS A 649 40.04 -8.31 -5.39
CA HIS A 649 38.83 -8.98 -4.90
C HIS A 649 38.74 -10.38 -5.52
N GLU A 650 38.45 -11.39 -4.71
CA GLU A 650 38.16 -12.76 -5.17
C GLU A 650 36.78 -13.17 -4.64
N PHE A 651 35.87 -13.65 -5.50
CA PHE A 651 34.69 -14.38 -5.03
C PHE A 651 34.88 -15.86 -5.33
N ARG A 652 34.56 -16.72 -4.35
CA ARG A 652 34.69 -18.18 -4.46
C ARG A 652 33.48 -18.87 -3.85
N PHE A 653 32.86 -19.80 -4.58
CA PHE A 653 31.90 -20.74 -3.99
C PHE A 653 32.62 -21.89 -3.26
N LEU A 654 32.09 -22.25 -2.09
CA LEU A 654 32.70 -23.15 -1.12
C LEU A 654 31.92 -24.47 -0.99
N HIS A 655 30.61 -24.44 -1.23
CA HIS A 655 29.75 -25.62 -1.17
C HIS A 655 28.51 -25.44 -2.08
N TYR A 656 27.98 -26.57 -2.57
CA TYR A 656 26.76 -26.63 -3.39
C TYR A 656 26.00 -27.92 -3.06
N THR A 657 24.69 -27.82 -2.83
CA THR A 657 23.78 -28.95 -2.63
C THR A 657 22.44 -28.73 -3.32
N GLN A 658 21.61 -29.77 -3.34
CA GLN A 658 20.23 -29.73 -3.81
C GLN A 658 19.36 -30.41 -2.75
N SER A 659 18.14 -29.92 -2.52
CA SER A 659 17.19 -30.51 -1.56
C SER A 659 16.94 -32.01 -1.79
N ASN A 660 17.03 -32.45 -3.05
CA ASN A 660 16.90 -33.82 -3.52
C ASN A 660 17.39 -33.89 -4.97
N LYS A 661 17.79 -35.09 -5.42
CA LYS A 661 18.18 -35.32 -6.82
C LYS A 661 16.95 -35.60 -7.68
N VAL A 662 16.54 -34.62 -8.49
CA VAL A 662 15.52 -34.75 -9.56
C VAL A 662 15.92 -35.85 -10.54
N ARG A 663 15.02 -36.81 -10.77
CA ARG A 663 15.19 -37.95 -11.68
C ARG A 663 14.06 -38.04 -12.72
N SER A 664 12.84 -37.68 -12.33
CA SER A 664 11.67 -37.57 -13.19
C SER A 664 11.31 -36.10 -13.44
N PRO A 665 10.72 -35.74 -14.60
CA PRO A 665 10.16 -34.41 -14.81
C PRO A 665 9.06 -34.02 -13.82
N SER A 666 8.41 -35.01 -13.18
CA SER A 666 7.42 -34.82 -12.12
C SER A 666 8.02 -34.43 -10.76
N ASP A 667 9.34 -34.55 -10.59
CA ASP A 667 10.00 -34.19 -9.32
C ASP A 667 10.18 -32.66 -9.26
N SER A 668 10.58 -32.16 -8.09
CA SER A 668 11.04 -30.78 -7.93
C SER A 668 12.17 -30.70 -6.92
N SER A 669 12.99 -29.65 -6.98
CA SER A 669 14.08 -29.40 -6.03
C SER A 669 14.35 -27.92 -5.86
N VAL A 670 15.06 -27.56 -4.80
CA VAL A 670 15.74 -26.26 -4.67
C VAL A 670 17.23 -26.50 -4.50
N SER A 671 18.05 -25.74 -5.23
CA SER A 671 19.50 -25.75 -5.11
C SER A 671 19.99 -24.74 -4.07
N TYR A 672 21.07 -25.07 -3.37
CA TYR A 672 21.70 -24.22 -2.36
C TYR A 672 23.18 -24.07 -2.66
N ALA A 673 23.70 -22.84 -2.61
CA ALA A 673 25.12 -22.57 -2.77
C ALA A 673 25.60 -21.59 -1.69
N SER A 674 26.84 -21.76 -1.25
CA SER A 674 27.49 -20.87 -0.28
C SER A 674 28.82 -20.39 -0.84
N GLY A 675 29.10 -19.09 -0.77
CA GLY A 675 30.34 -18.52 -1.29
C GLY A 675 30.72 -17.23 -0.58
N CYS A 676 31.98 -16.81 -0.72
CA CYS A 676 32.51 -15.63 -0.03
C CYS A 676 33.29 -14.72 -0.97
N LEU A 677 33.13 -13.41 -0.75
CA LEU A 677 33.99 -12.35 -1.27
C LEU A 677 35.14 -12.10 -0.29
N PHE A 678 36.36 -12.32 -0.75
CA PHE A 678 37.58 -11.93 -0.06
C PHE A 678 38.14 -10.65 -0.69
N VAL A 679 38.65 -9.75 0.14
CA VAL A 679 39.25 -8.49 -0.27
C VAL A 679 40.68 -8.46 0.27
N HIS A 680 41.64 -8.43 -0.64
CA HIS A 680 43.06 -8.45 -0.33
C HIS A 680 43.64 -7.05 -0.58
N PRO A 681 44.12 -6.37 0.47
CA PRO A 681 44.93 -5.17 0.31
C PRO A 681 46.17 -5.44 -0.55
N LYS A 682 46.66 -4.41 -1.25
CA LYS A 682 47.98 -4.39 -1.90
C LYS A 682 48.96 -3.57 -1.07
#